data_AF-A0A9E2N828-F1
#
_entry.id   AF-A0A9E2N828-F1
#
_cell.length_a   1.000
_cell.length_b   1.000
_cell.length_c   1.000
_cell.angle_alpha   90.00
_cell.angle_beta   90.00
_cell.angle_gamma   90.00
#
_symmetry.space_group_name_H-M   'P 1'
#
loop_
_entity.id
_entity.type
_entity.pdbx_description
1 polymer ?
#
loop_
_entity_poly.entity_id
_entity_poly.type
_entity_poly.pdbx_seq_one_letter_code
_entity_poly.pdbx_strand_id
1 'polypeptide(L)'
;MPRRSLKPDRGPAPRPEPKVRSGRPGAIMIFIIVAILIVASLGAAVATLFNTSSDSQARPNKVRRAYYLAESGLRYAFSEVRHGTSQETVVSTLNQYTTTLDSGRESFSLALRPYWFKITGTSATAGAGSTSITASVPASGLPDDFALASGTRLLAPFNDPITISSLTVTSPNSVTFQLASPCVIQNGVQVDGLLVLPTDTSQTVGNGTGSLRLSLSSLTGLPARNGQFNYQGAEYTYRSASLDATPKVVLDKVSWEGGSSMTFPSGADLVLRKNALVESTGAFTTNGQQTTVTRSDNVGLYGSDVVEDLPPSNYKVLETGFTGNDLSSLDLSQSGNIVRIGSYIATGGTHLYWASFTKLGDSSHRVHDPEEPSRYIGYHVTPLASETRDALYSIWQMYRQVNYDIQVKMGWYKDMQQAGSGISFRWHESPASPGLYQGYGISFIRYCSSCNDYIPNSIKPSGQAGQLMLLLWEQKVVSGVETKRWLAYALLGDPTNRWAARDPKVVGNQDSVDGYLNDDASILVRVGDKFASNGQRINTIRIYYSDASPYYPGRTYDGIATNINRRRYSPEWVDASLFPKWASNATDPLSTGDPAATYWDGQSNAYDYFTLLSPTPKLAASPVVLVKNPAATDVILQSDQATLTTQDFTLSSFPSSRPELGLHAMGNLNDSDRVVAFDDMSIQVIGESE
;
A
#
# COMPACT_ATOMS: atom_id res chain seq x y z
N MET A 1 -26.82 129.27 92.55
CA MET A 1 -28.04 129.62 91.77
C MET A 1 -27.78 129.25 90.30
N PRO A 2 -28.78 129.02 89.44
CA PRO A 2 -29.89 128.05 89.44
C PRO A 2 -29.97 127.28 88.08
N ARG A 3 -31.09 126.58 87.84
CA ARG A 3 -31.72 126.17 86.54
C ARG A 3 -31.38 124.81 85.89
N ARG A 4 -32.29 123.85 86.15
CA ARG A 4 -33.29 123.26 85.22
C ARG A 4 -32.91 123.13 83.73
N SER A 5 -32.90 121.90 83.21
CA SER A 5 -33.41 121.55 81.86
C SER A 5 -33.57 120.03 81.72
N LEU A 6 -34.68 119.59 81.11
CA LEU A 6 -35.07 118.20 80.82
C LEU A 6 -34.58 117.76 79.43
N LYS A 7 -34.27 116.45 79.28
CA LYS A 7 -34.42 115.53 78.11
C LYS A 7 -33.23 114.55 77.98
N PRO A 8 -33.36 113.41 77.28
CA PRO A 8 -34.47 112.46 77.19
C PRO A 8 -34.01 111.00 77.44
N ASP A 9 -35.02 110.13 77.48
CA ASP A 9 -35.04 108.67 77.61
C ASP A 9 -33.98 107.88 76.80
N ARG A 10 -33.34 106.89 77.43
CA ARG A 10 -32.59 105.81 76.76
C ARG A 10 -33.02 104.47 77.37
N GLY A 11 -33.59 103.63 76.51
CA GLY A 11 -34.05 102.27 76.80
C GLY A 11 -32.95 101.26 77.19
N PRO A 12 -33.33 99.98 77.31
CA PRO A 12 -32.80 99.06 78.31
C PRO A 12 -31.45 98.42 77.96
N ALA A 13 -30.74 98.00 79.01
CA ALA A 13 -29.41 97.39 78.99
C ALA A 13 -29.34 96.09 78.16
N PRO A 14 -28.28 95.89 77.35
CA PRO A 14 -28.03 94.63 76.66
C PRO A 14 -27.44 93.55 77.59
N ARG A 15 -27.87 92.31 77.34
CA ARG A 15 -27.42 91.06 77.98
C ARG A 15 -25.93 90.77 77.72
N PRO A 16 -25.26 90.02 78.60
CA PRO A 16 -23.86 89.63 78.41
C PRO A 16 -23.71 88.61 77.28
N GLU A 17 -22.92 88.95 76.27
CA GLU A 17 -22.51 88.06 75.17
C GLU A 17 -21.34 87.15 75.56
N PRO A 18 -21.23 85.96 74.92
CA PRO A 18 -20.21 84.96 75.22
C PRO A 18 -18.85 85.32 74.62
N LYS A 19 -17.78 85.06 75.38
CA LYS A 19 -16.38 85.15 74.93
C LYS A 19 -16.13 84.24 73.73
N VAL A 20 -16.05 84.84 72.54
CA VAL A 20 -15.49 84.20 71.33
C VAL A 20 -13.97 84.12 71.49
N ARG A 21 -13.45 82.90 71.60
CA ARG A 21 -12.00 82.62 71.49
C ARG A 21 -11.57 82.80 70.03
N SER A 22 -10.55 83.62 69.82
CA SER A 22 -9.88 83.80 68.52
C SER A 22 -9.16 82.53 68.09
N GLY A 23 -9.86 81.71 67.29
CA GLY A 23 -9.26 80.58 66.57
C GLY A 23 -8.35 81.07 65.45
N ARG A 24 -7.11 80.58 65.44
CA ARG A 24 -6.05 80.89 64.47
C ARG A 24 -6.47 80.52 63.03
N PRO A 25 -6.53 81.46 62.07
CA PRO A 25 -6.96 81.17 60.68
C PRO A 25 -5.96 80.35 59.84
N GLY A 26 -4.73 80.11 60.32
CA GLY A 26 -3.74 79.27 59.61
C GLY A 26 -3.94 77.75 59.77
N ALA A 27 -4.56 77.30 60.87
CA ALA A 27 -4.71 75.86 61.15
C ALA A 27 -5.77 75.20 60.25
N ILE A 28 -6.81 75.94 59.86
CA ILE A 28 -7.88 75.44 58.98
C ILE A 28 -7.37 75.21 57.54
N MET A 29 -6.55 76.13 57.01
CA MET A 29 -5.94 75.97 55.68
C MET A 29 -5.00 74.76 55.62
N ILE A 30 -4.19 74.55 56.66
CA ILE A 30 -3.33 73.36 56.77
C ILE A 30 -4.19 72.08 56.86
N PHE A 31 -5.29 72.11 57.62
CA PHE A 31 -6.20 70.98 57.74
C PHE A 31 -6.85 70.60 56.40
N ILE A 32 -7.23 71.60 55.58
CA ILE A 32 -7.81 71.38 54.25
C ILE A 32 -6.76 70.81 53.29
N ILE A 33 -5.53 71.34 53.27
CA ILE A 33 -4.46 70.83 52.39
C ILE A 33 -4.10 69.38 52.76
N VAL A 34 -3.98 69.09 54.06
CA VAL A 34 -3.72 67.73 54.54
C VAL A 34 -4.89 66.80 54.21
N ALA A 35 -6.14 67.24 54.35
CA ALA A 35 -7.31 66.45 53.96
C ALA A 35 -7.34 66.14 52.46
N ILE A 36 -7.03 67.11 51.59
CA ILE A 36 -6.94 66.91 50.13
C ILE A 36 -5.80 65.94 49.80
N LEU A 37 -4.64 66.04 50.44
CA LEU A 37 -3.52 65.11 50.26
C LEU A 37 -3.85 63.69 50.71
N ILE A 38 -4.58 63.53 51.82
CA ILE A 38 -5.03 62.22 52.29
C ILE A 38 -6.04 61.61 51.31
N VAL A 39 -7.03 62.37 50.84
CA VAL A 39 -8.00 61.88 49.86
C VAL A 39 -7.34 61.57 48.52
N ALA A 40 -6.39 62.38 48.06
CA ALA A 40 -5.64 62.14 46.83
C ALA A 40 -4.75 60.89 46.93
N SER A 41 -4.04 60.69 48.05
CA SER A 41 -3.21 59.50 48.27
C SER A 41 -4.05 58.23 48.43
N LEU A 42 -5.21 58.32 49.10
CA LEU A 42 -6.16 57.21 49.19
C LEU A 42 -6.78 56.88 47.82
N GLY A 43 -7.14 57.90 47.02
CA GLY A 43 -7.62 57.74 45.66
C GLY A 43 -6.58 57.07 44.75
N ALA A 44 -5.31 57.46 44.85
CA ALA A 44 -4.21 56.83 44.12
C ALA A 44 -3.97 55.37 44.56
N ALA A 45 -4.02 55.08 45.86
CA ALA A 45 -3.89 53.73 46.39
C ALA A 45 -5.04 52.82 45.93
N VAL A 46 -6.28 53.32 45.96
CA VAL A 46 -7.47 52.61 45.48
C VAL A 46 -7.37 52.36 43.98
N ALA A 47 -6.98 53.35 43.17
CA ALA A 47 -6.77 53.17 41.72
C ALA A 47 -5.69 52.13 41.42
N THR A 48 -4.60 52.13 42.19
CA THR A 48 -3.52 51.13 42.05
C THR A 48 -4.03 49.73 42.40
N LEU A 49 -4.76 49.58 43.51
CA LEU A 49 -5.35 48.30 43.92
C LEU A 49 -6.39 47.79 42.92
N PHE A 50 -7.24 48.66 42.35
CA PHE A 50 -8.19 48.28 41.30
C PHE A 50 -7.52 47.87 39.99
N ASN A 51 -6.47 48.58 39.56
CA ASN A 51 -5.70 48.21 38.38
C ASN A 51 -4.97 46.87 38.59
N THR A 52 -4.37 46.66 39.78
CA THR A 52 -3.66 45.41 40.11
C THR A 52 -4.63 44.23 40.25
N SER A 53 -5.80 44.46 40.84
CA SER A 53 -6.88 43.45 40.97
C SER A 53 -7.44 43.06 39.60
N SER A 54 -7.71 44.04 38.73
CA SER A 54 -8.21 43.80 37.38
C SER A 54 -7.19 43.05 36.52
N ASP A 55 -5.91 43.40 36.60
CA ASP A 55 -4.85 42.69 35.88
C ASP A 55 -4.59 41.28 36.42
N SER A 56 -4.67 41.08 37.75
CA SER A 56 -4.50 39.75 38.37
C SER A 56 -5.63 38.78 38.03
N GLN A 57 -6.86 39.27 37.79
CA GLN A 57 -7.98 38.45 37.30
C GLN A 57 -7.97 38.30 35.77
N ALA A 58 -7.53 39.33 35.03
CA ALA A 58 -7.49 39.29 33.57
C ALA A 58 -6.36 38.43 33.02
N ARG A 59 -5.17 38.39 33.64
CA ARG A 59 -4.02 37.60 33.15
C ARG A 59 -4.30 36.08 33.08
N PRO A 60 -4.82 35.41 34.14
CA PRO A 60 -5.19 34.00 34.07
C PRO A 60 -6.25 33.73 32.99
N ASN A 61 -7.20 34.65 32.79
CA ASN A 61 -8.22 34.53 31.76
C ASN A 61 -7.64 34.69 30.34
N LYS A 62 -6.68 35.60 30.13
CA LYS A 62 -5.95 35.76 28.86
C LYS A 62 -5.14 34.51 28.51
N VAL A 63 -4.40 33.95 29.48
CA VAL A 63 -3.63 32.71 29.28
C VAL A 63 -4.54 31.51 29.01
N ARG A 64 -5.67 31.38 29.72
CA ARG A 64 -6.66 30.32 29.44
C ARG A 64 -7.25 30.43 28.04
N ARG A 65 -7.56 31.64 27.58
CA ARG A 65 -8.05 31.86 26.20
C ARG A 65 -6.99 31.49 25.16
N ALA A 66 -5.76 31.97 25.32
CA ALA A 66 -4.64 31.59 24.45
C ALA A 66 -4.41 30.06 24.44
N TYR A 67 -4.53 29.41 25.60
CA TYR A 67 -4.47 27.95 25.71
C TYR A 67 -5.60 27.23 24.95
N TYR A 68 -6.84 27.71 25.06
CA TYR A 68 -7.96 27.14 24.31
C TYR A 68 -7.81 27.33 22.80
N LEU A 69 -7.28 28.47 22.36
CA LEU A 69 -6.94 28.71 20.96
C LEU A 69 -5.85 27.75 20.46
N ALA A 70 -4.81 27.51 21.26
CA ALA A 70 -3.77 26.55 20.95
C ALA A 70 -4.34 25.12 20.83
N GLU A 71 -5.21 24.70 21.77
CA GLU A 71 -5.91 23.42 21.72
C GLU A 71 -6.84 23.30 20.50
N SER A 72 -7.57 24.36 20.15
CA SER A 72 -8.40 24.41 18.94
C SER A 72 -7.55 24.23 17.68
N GLY A 73 -6.38 24.89 17.60
CA GLY A 73 -5.46 24.72 16.48
C GLY A 73 -4.90 23.30 16.39
N LEU A 74 -4.53 22.66 17.51
CA LEU A 74 -4.10 21.27 17.53
C LEU A 74 -5.20 20.33 17.02
N ARG A 75 -6.44 20.49 17.51
CA ARG A 75 -7.59 19.67 17.08
C ARG A 75 -7.91 19.88 15.61
N TYR A 76 -7.82 21.11 15.13
CA TYR A 76 -7.99 21.44 13.72
C TYR A 76 -6.93 20.73 12.88
N ALA A 77 -5.64 20.89 13.20
CA ALA A 77 -4.55 20.25 12.48
C ALA A 77 -4.70 18.71 12.46
N PHE A 78 -5.04 18.10 13.59
CA PHE A 78 -5.25 16.65 13.67
C PHE A 78 -6.44 16.19 12.83
N SER A 79 -7.53 16.98 12.80
CA SER A 79 -8.69 16.70 11.96
C SER A 79 -8.32 16.72 10.48
N GLU A 80 -7.64 17.77 10.03
CA GLU A 80 -7.24 17.93 8.63
C GLU A 80 -6.26 16.84 8.20
N VAL A 81 -5.24 16.53 9.02
CA VAL A 81 -4.26 15.48 8.70
C VAL A 81 -4.93 14.10 8.61
N ARG A 82 -5.89 13.79 9.48
CA ARG A 82 -6.58 12.48 9.48
C ARG A 82 -7.58 12.30 8.33
N HIS A 83 -8.16 13.37 7.81
CA HIS A 83 -9.15 13.31 6.73
C HIS A 83 -8.57 13.71 5.36
N GLY A 84 -7.30 14.08 5.29
CA GLY A 84 -6.62 14.44 4.04
C GLY A 84 -6.40 13.23 3.14
N THR A 85 -6.76 13.37 1.85
CA THR A 85 -6.48 12.36 0.82
C THR A 85 -4.99 12.23 0.47
N SER A 86 -4.22 13.30 0.67
CA SER A 86 -2.75 13.30 0.60
C SER A 86 -2.19 13.96 1.86
N GLN A 87 -1.90 13.14 2.87
CA GLN A 87 -1.59 13.66 4.20
C GLN A 87 -0.27 14.46 4.23
N GLU A 88 0.73 14.12 3.39
CA GLU A 88 1.96 14.94 3.25
C GLU A 88 1.68 16.34 2.66
N THR A 89 0.74 16.43 1.70
CA THR A 89 0.30 17.71 1.13
C THR A 89 -0.44 18.54 2.18
N VAL A 90 -1.29 17.90 2.98
CA VAL A 90 -1.97 18.55 4.11
C VAL A 90 -0.96 19.05 5.14
N VAL A 91 0.05 18.24 5.49
CA VAL A 91 1.11 18.69 6.40
C VAL A 91 1.83 19.93 5.86
N SER A 92 2.14 19.94 4.57
CA SER A 92 2.80 21.08 3.92
C SER A 92 1.90 22.33 3.88
N THR A 93 0.58 22.15 3.71
CA THR A 93 -0.41 23.24 3.64
C THR A 93 -0.69 23.85 5.02
N LEU A 94 -0.79 23.01 6.05
CA LEU A 94 -1.00 23.45 7.43
C LEU A 94 0.24 24.09 8.04
N ASN A 95 1.41 23.82 7.47
CA ASN A 95 2.63 24.37 8.00
C ASN A 95 2.67 25.90 7.82
N GLN A 96 2.93 26.62 8.91
CA GLN A 96 2.84 28.09 8.99
C GLN A 96 1.42 28.64 8.76
N TYR A 97 0.39 27.78 8.78
CA TYR A 97 -1.00 28.22 8.68
C TYR A 97 -1.36 29.07 9.89
N THR A 98 -1.90 30.25 9.63
CA THR A 98 -2.39 31.16 10.68
C THR A 98 -3.82 31.54 10.34
N THR A 99 -4.72 31.43 11.32
CA THR A 99 -6.09 31.90 11.20
C THR A 99 -6.42 32.87 12.32
N THR A 100 -7.20 33.89 11.99
CA THR A 100 -7.71 34.87 12.95
C THR A 100 -9.19 34.63 13.20
N LEU A 101 -9.55 34.53 14.47
CA LEU A 101 -10.90 34.46 14.98
C LEU A 101 -11.29 35.82 15.56
N ASP A 102 -12.60 36.10 15.57
CA ASP A 102 -13.22 37.30 16.17
C ASP A 102 -12.48 38.63 15.87
N SER A 103 -12.63 39.12 14.63
CA SER A 103 -12.17 40.45 14.20
C SER A 103 -10.69 40.73 14.45
N GLY A 104 -9.84 39.70 14.44
CA GLY A 104 -8.38 39.82 14.57
C GLY A 104 -7.84 39.86 16.00
N ARG A 105 -8.68 39.64 17.02
CA ARG A 105 -8.23 39.61 18.44
C ARG A 105 -7.78 38.23 18.88
N GLU A 106 -8.27 37.19 18.24
CA GLU A 106 -7.97 35.80 18.54
C GLU A 106 -7.31 35.18 17.32
N SER A 107 -6.30 34.33 17.52
CA SER A 107 -5.69 33.60 16.42
C SER A 107 -5.02 32.33 16.93
N PHE A 108 -4.78 31.40 16.02
CA PHE A 108 -3.79 30.36 16.24
C PHE A 108 -2.92 30.22 14.99
N SER A 109 -1.66 29.86 15.20
CA SER A 109 -0.71 29.52 14.15
C SER A 109 -0.20 28.10 14.34
N LEU A 110 0.01 27.39 13.24
CA LEU A 110 0.47 26.00 13.23
C LEU A 110 1.89 25.91 12.66
N ALA A 111 2.72 25.05 13.25
CA ALA A 111 3.98 24.60 12.69
C ALA A 111 4.02 23.07 12.74
N LEU A 112 4.31 22.43 11.61
CA LEU A 112 4.38 20.97 11.51
C LEU A 112 5.82 20.57 11.17
N ARG A 113 6.38 19.70 12.02
CA ARG A 113 7.78 19.25 11.96
C ARG A 113 7.82 17.73 11.74
N PRO A 114 8.16 17.25 10.52
CA PRO A 114 8.15 15.83 10.20
C PRO A 114 9.32 15.07 10.83
N TYR A 115 9.12 13.76 11.06
CA TYR A 115 10.15 12.78 11.43
C TYR A 115 10.54 11.84 10.27
N TRP A 116 10.22 12.20 9.02
CA TRP A 116 10.57 11.43 7.82
C TRP A 116 11.31 12.28 6.79
N PHE A 117 11.95 11.60 5.85
CA PHE A 117 12.85 12.19 4.88
C PHE A 117 12.44 11.80 3.47
N LYS A 118 12.68 12.68 2.49
CA LYS A 118 12.62 12.36 1.07
C LYS A 118 14.04 12.37 0.53
N ILE A 119 14.56 11.20 0.22
CA ILE A 119 15.90 11.03 -0.32
C ILE A 119 15.85 11.19 -1.83
N THR A 120 16.76 11.99 -2.39
CA THR A 120 16.92 12.12 -3.84
C THR A 120 18.21 11.43 -4.27
N GLY A 121 18.14 10.56 -5.28
CA GLY A 121 19.33 9.89 -5.78
C GLY A 121 20.34 10.88 -6.34
N THR A 122 21.59 10.77 -5.89
CA THR A 122 22.71 11.66 -6.28
C THR A 122 23.71 10.98 -7.22
N SER A 123 23.54 9.68 -7.51
CA SER A 123 24.54 8.90 -8.25
C SER A 123 24.36 9.03 -9.76
N ALA A 124 25.26 9.73 -10.44
CA ALA A 124 25.23 9.92 -11.90
C ALA A 124 25.41 8.61 -12.71
N THR A 125 25.74 7.49 -12.05
CA THR A 125 25.94 6.17 -12.68
C THR A 125 24.94 5.16 -12.12
N ALA A 126 24.14 4.54 -13.00
CA ALA A 126 23.19 3.50 -12.60
C ALA A 126 23.90 2.36 -11.86
N GLY A 127 23.46 2.05 -10.63
CA GLY A 127 23.99 0.96 -9.81
C GLY A 127 25.19 1.29 -8.91
N ALA A 128 25.78 2.49 -8.98
CA ALA A 128 26.83 2.90 -8.05
C ALA A 128 26.21 3.42 -6.74
N GLY A 129 26.44 2.70 -5.63
CA GLY A 129 25.98 3.12 -4.30
C GLY A 129 26.83 4.25 -3.72
N SER A 130 26.23 5.07 -2.84
CA SER A 130 26.91 6.14 -2.12
C SER A 130 26.79 5.92 -0.61
N THR A 131 27.87 6.16 0.12
CA THR A 131 27.84 6.24 1.59
C THR A 131 27.41 7.62 2.10
N SER A 132 27.29 8.62 1.21
CA SER A 132 26.80 9.95 1.54
C SER A 132 25.54 10.27 0.74
N ILE A 133 24.44 10.50 1.44
CA ILE A 133 23.13 10.71 0.85
C ILE A 133 22.50 11.99 1.37
N THR A 134 22.04 12.83 0.46
CA THR A 134 21.26 14.02 0.80
C THR A 134 19.77 13.70 0.73
N ALA A 135 19.03 14.14 1.75
CA ALA A 135 17.59 14.04 1.79
C ALA A 135 16.97 15.39 2.11
N SER A 136 15.87 15.70 1.43
CA SER A 136 15.01 16.81 1.80
C SER A 136 14.09 16.43 2.95
N VAL A 137 13.85 17.37 3.85
CA VAL A 137 12.86 17.26 4.91
C VAL A 137 11.62 18.07 4.48
N PRO A 138 10.41 17.48 4.51
CA PRO A 138 9.19 18.21 4.17
C PRO A 138 8.92 19.41 5.10
N ALA A 139 7.98 20.28 4.66
CA ALA A 139 7.51 21.43 5.45
C ALA A 139 8.64 22.39 5.88
N SER A 140 8.70 22.76 7.17
CA SER A 140 9.68 23.72 7.72
C SER A 140 10.91 23.09 8.35
N GLY A 141 11.12 21.78 8.14
CA GLY A 141 12.27 21.07 8.67
C GLY A 141 11.98 20.28 9.93
N LEU A 142 13.02 19.60 10.41
CA LEU A 142 12.97 18.71 11.58
C LEU A 142 12.59 19.48 12.86
N PRO A 143 12.12 18.77 13.90
CA PRO A 143 12.01 19.35 15.24
C PRO A 143 13.32 19.99 15.71
N ASP A 144 13.24 21.08 16.48
CA ASP A 144 14.41 21.88 16.89
C ASP A 144 15.42 21.08 17.73
N ASP A 145 14.96 20.07 18.46
CA ASP A 145 15.77 19.17 19.29
C ASP A 145 16.12 17.86 18.57
N PHE A 146 15.87 17.74 17.26
CA PHE A 146 16.09 16.51 16.53
C PHE A 146 17.56 16.12 16.49
N ALA A 147 17.86 14.92 16.99
CA ALA A 147 19.17 14.30 16.88
C ALA A 147 19.03 12.78 16.79
N LEU A 148 19.82 12.16 15.92
CA LEU A 148 19.82 10.70 15.77
C LEU A 148 20.48 10.03 16.98
N ALA A 149 19.85 8.95 17.45
CA ALA A 149 20.45 8.07 18.44
C ALA A 149 21.50 7.16 17.78
N SER A 150 22.55 6.82 18.51
CA SER A 150 23.50 5.80 18.06
C SER A 150 22.78 4.47 17.83
N GLY A 151 23.05 3.82 16.70
CA GLY A 151 22.41 2.57 16.31
C GLY A 151 21.15 2.73 15.48
N THR A 152 20.66 3.95 15.22
CA THR A 152 19.59 4.17 14.25
C THR A 152 20.06 3.78 12.84
N ARG A 153 19.18 3.11 12.11
CA ARG A 153 19.40 2.69 10.72
C ARG A 153 18.47 3.49 9.80
N LEU A 154 18.86 3.65 8.55
CA LEU A 154 18.06 4.24 7.49
C LEU A 154 17.53 3.12 6.61
N LEU A 155 16.21 3.02 6.48
CA LEU A 155 15.57 2.28 5.42
C LEU A 155 15.24 3.26 4.30
N ALA A 156 16.00 3.17 3.22
CA ALA A 156 15.56 3.65 1.93
C ALA A 156 15.02 2.45 1.15
N PRO A 157 14.00 2.62 0.29
CA PRO A 157 13.59 1.57 -0.61
C PRO A 157 14.80 0.90 -1.28
N PHE A 158 14.69 -0.41 -1.47
CA PHE A 158 15.65 -1.21 -2.23
C PHE A 158 16.97 -1.57 -1.53
N ASN A 159 17.10 -1.25 -0.23
CA ASN A 159 18.26 -1.57 0.57
C ASN A 159 17.80 -2.23 1.89
N ASP A 160 18.57 -3.20 2.40
CA ASP A 160 18.44 -3.60 3.80
C ASP A 160 18.70 -2.37 4.70
N PRO A 161 18.11 -2.27 5.91
CA PRO A 161 18.31 -1.09 6.74
C PRO A 161 19.80 -0.81 6.97
N ILE A 162 20.28 0.39 6.63
CA ILE A 162 21.72 0.71 6.66
C ILE A 162 22.02 1.53 7.92
N THR A 163 23.04 1.15 8.68
CA THR A 163 23.46 1.94 9.86
C THR A 163 23.88 3.34 9.46
N ILE A 164 23.30 4.34 10.14
CA ILE A 164 23.67 5.73 9.97
C ILE A 164 24.88 6.01 10.87
N SER A 165 26.01 6.37 10.25
CA SER A 165 27.22 6.77 10.96
C SER A 165 27.13 8.19 11.51
N SER A 166 26.52 9.11 10.74
CA SER A 166 26.22 10.46 11.21
C SER A 166 25.14 11.12 10.35
N LEU A 167 24.51 12.18 10.89
CA LEU A 167 23.61 13.06 10.16
C LEU A 167 24.08 14.50 10.35
N THR A 168 24.10 15.25 9.25
CA THR A 168 24.40 16.69 9.25
C THR A 168 23.20 17.43 8.70
N VAL A 169 22.65 18.38 9.46
CA VAL A 169 21.63 19.30 8.97
C VAL A 169 22.33 20.40 8.19
N THR A 170 22.16 20.40 6.87
CA THR A 170 22.82 21.34 5.94
C THR A 170 22.01 22.61 5.72
N SER A 171 20.68 22.51 5.83
CA SER A 171 19.72 23.61 5.88
C SER A 171 18.47 23.14 6.64
N PRO A 172 17.53 24.01 7.00
CA PRO A 172 16.31 23.60 7.72
C PRO A 172 15.57 22.43 7.05
N ASN A 173 15.60 22.37 5.71
CA ASN A 173 14.89 21.37 4.92
C ASN A 173 15.82 20.38 4.21
N SER A 174 17.09 20.30 4.58
CA SER A 174 18.06 19.41 3.92
C SER A 174 19.02 18.79 4.92
N VAL A 175 19.06 17.46 4.94
CA VAL A 175 19.97 16.67 5.75
C VAL A 175 20.88 15.83 4.87
N THR A 176 22.09 15.57 5.35
CA THR A 176 23.01 14.61 4.73
C THR A 176 23.30 13.49 5.71
N PHE A 177 22.98 12.26 5.31
CA PHE A 177 23.33 11.03 6.01
C PHE A 177 24.71 10.56 5.56
N GLN A 178 25.53 10.15 6.53
CA GLN A 178 26.69 9.30 6.30
C GLN A 178 26.33 7.89 6.74
N LEU A 179 26.55 6.92 5.86
CA LEU A 179 26.10 5.54 5.99
C LEU A 179 27.29 4.59 6.14
N ALA A 180 27.12 3.54 6.93
CA ALA A 180 28.15 2.54 7.16
C ALA A 180 28.44 1.67 5.93
N SER A 181 27.47 1.56 5.01
CA SER A 181 27.61 0.89 3.72
C SER A 181 26.99 1.73 2.60
N PRO A 182 27.41 1.53 1.35
CA PRO A 182 26.84 2.25 0.22
C PRO A 182 25.34 1.95 0.08
N CYS A 183 24.54 2.99 -0.06
CA CYS A 183 23.13 2.91 -0.41
C CYS A 183 22.94 3.27 -1.88
N VAL A 184 22.15 2.48 -2.60
CA VAL A 184 21.91 2.68 -4.03
C VAL A 184 20.55 3.34 -4.24
N ILE A 185 20.57 4.56 -4.79
CA ILE A 185 19.36 5.29 -5.21
C ILE A 185 19.62 5.86 -6.60
N GLN A 186 18.73 5.58 -7.54
CA GLN A 186 18.87 6.02 -8.93
C GLN A 186 18.78 7.54 -9.04
N ASN A 187 19.61 8.14 -9.91
CA ASN A 187 19.60 9.58 -10.16
C ASN A 187 18.20 10.07 -10.56
N GLY A 188 17.76 11.16 -9.95
CA GLY A 188 16.45 11.76 -10.24
C GLY A 188 15.24 11.04 -9.63
N VAL A 189 15.44 9.90 -8.94
CA VAL A 189 14.37 9.24 -8.18
C VAL A 189 14.32 9.83 -6.77
N GLN A 190 13.12 10.16 -6.32
CA GLN A 190 12.84 10.55 -4.94
C GLN A 190 12.15 9.40 -4.22
N VAL A 191 12.65 9.03 -3.05
CA VAL A 191 12.11 7.93 -2.23
C VAL A 191 11.99 8.36 -0.78
N ASP A 192 11.14 7.69 -0.01
CA ASP A 192 11.14 7.88 1.44
C ASP A 192 12.42 7.34 2.09
N GLY A 193 12.96 8.11 3.02
CA GLY A 193 13.90 7.63 4.03
C GLY A 193 13.16 7.48 5.35
N LEU A 194 13.03 6.24 5.83
CA LEU A 194 12.43 5.93 7.13
C LEU A 194 13.50 5.51 8.12
N LEU A 195 13.33 5.90 9.38
CA LEU A 195 14.23 5.48 10.44
C LEU A 195 13.85 4.07 10.91
N VAL A 196 14.86 3.23 11.09
CA VAL A 196 14.72 1.89 11.64
C VAL A 196 15.33 1.83 13.03
N LEU A 197 14.54 1.30 13.96
CA LEU A 197 14.80 1.30 15.38
C LEU A 197 14.99 -0.16 15.84
N PRO A 198 16.23 -0.61 16.11
CA PRO A 198 16.47 -1.98 16.56
C PRO A 198 16.00 -2.21 18.00
N THR A 199 15.43 -3.38 18.27
CA THR A 199 15.08 -3.83 19.63
C THR A 199 16.31 -4.27 20.43
N ASP A 200 16.30 -4.01 21.74
CA ASP A 200 17.45 -4.30 22.61
C ASP A 200 17.62 -5.78 22.92
N THR A 201 16.53 -6.41 23.36
CA THR A 201 16.50 -7.81 23.79
C THR A 201 15.20 -8.46 23.34
N SER A 202 15.21 -9.79 23.23
CA SER A 202 13.96 -10.52 22.98
C SER A 202 12.95 -10.27 24.10
N GLN A 203 11.75 -9.81 23.76
CA GLN A 203 10.72 -9.41 24.73
C GLN A 203 9.31 -9.71 24.21
N THR A 204 8.46 -10.24 25.08
CA THR A 204 7.03 -10.41 24.81
C THR A 204 6.26 -9.24 25.39
N VAL A 205 5.53 -8.54 24.53
CA VAL A 205 4.79 -7.32 24.86
C VAL A 205 3.30 -7.64 24.83
N GLY A 206 2.56 -7.22 25.85
CA GLY A 206 1.09 -7.32 25.88
C GLY A 206 0.43 -6.16 25.12
N ASN A 207 -0.63 -6.45 24.37
CA ASN A 207 -1.33 -5.43 23.58
C ASN A 207 -1.93 -4.33 24.48
N GLY A 208 -1.53 -3.08 24.27
CA GLY A 208 -1.99 -1.89 25.00
C GLY A 208 -1.47 -1.75 26.44
N THR A 209 -0.69 -2.71 26.93
CA THR A 209 -0.26 -2.78 28.33
C THR A 209 1.24 -2.98 28.50
N GLY A 210 1.92 -3.61 27.53
CA GLY A 210 3.35 -3.87 27.57
C GLY A 210 4.20 -2.69 27.07
N SER A 211 5.48 -2.74 27.42
CA SER A 211 6.50 -1.81 26.96
C SER A 211 7.56 -2.54 26.15
N LEU A 212 8.12 -1.85 25.15
CA LEU A 212 9.11 -2.38 24.22
C LEU A 212 10.41 -1.58 24.33
N ARG A 213 11.50 -2.25 24.70
CA ARG A 213 12.83 -1.65 24.83
C ARG A 213 13.62 -1.69 23.52
N LEU A 214 14.24 -0.58 23.15
CA LEU A 214 15.04 -0.40 21.94
C LEU A 214 16.53 -0.29 22.28
N SER A 215 17.41 -0.63 21.33
CA SER A 215 18.86 -0.49 21.50
C SER A 215 19.35 0.97 21.47
N LEU A 216 18.45 1.93 21.27
CA LEU A 216 18.75 3.36 21.15
C LEU A 216 18.96 4.02 22.52
N SER A 217 19.76 5.09 22.56
CA SER A 217 20.12 5.79 23.80
C SER A 217 19.67 7.26 23.89
N SER A 218 18.83 7.72 22.97
CA SER A 218 18.27 9.08 22.97
C SER A 218 16.85 9.11 22.42
N LEU A 219 16.04 10.05 22.90
CA LEU A 219 14.64 10.26 22.50
C LEU A 219 14.47 11.25 21.33
N THR A 220 15.50 12.04 21.04
CA THR A 220 15.46 13.19 20.14
C THR A 220 15.14 12.87 18.67
N GLY A 221 15.31 11.61 18.25
CA GLY A 221 15.06 11.17 16.88
C GLY A 221 13.69 10.51 16.67
N LEU A 222 12.83 10.47 17.69
CA LEU A 222 11.53 9.82 17.63
C LEU A 222 10.40 10.67 18.25
N PRO A 223 9.15 10.44 17.83
CA PRO A 223 8.00 11.02 18.50
C PRO A 223 7.98 10.67 19.99
N ALA A 224 7.98 11.66 20.87
CA ALA A 224 7.94 11.41 22.31
C ALA A 224 6.62 10.75 22.76
N ARG A 225 5.55 10.90 21.96
CA ARG A 225 4.20 10.38 22.22
C ARG A 225 3.52 10.00 20.91
N ASN A 226 2.50 9.14 21.00
CA ASN A 226 1.61 8.78 19.89
C ASN A 226 2.36 8.41 18.59
N GLY A 227 3.51 7.75 18.73
CA GLY A 227 4.30 7.34 17.57
C GLY A 227 3.82 6.00 17.03
N GLN A 228 4.20 5.74 15.79
CA GLN A 228 3.81 4.55 15.04
C GLN A 228 5.03 3.90 14.42
N PHE A 229 5.04 2.58 14.35
CA PHE A 229 6.05 1.82 13.66
C PHE A 229 5.45 0.58 13.01
N ASN A 230 6.09 0.10 11.95
CA ASN A 230 5.79 -1.17 11.34
C ASN A 230 6.77 -2.22 11.84
N TYR A 231 6.25 -3.41 12.10
CA TYR A 231 7.05 -4.60 12.34
C TYR A 231 6.34 -5.79 11.69
N GLN A 232 7.03 -6.53 10.83
CA GLN A 232 6.49 -7.69 10.12
C GLN A 232 5.20 -7.41 9.31
N GLY A 233 5.06 -6.20 8.77
CA GLY A 233 3.87 -5.80 7.99
C GLY A 233 2.66 -5.40 8.85
N ALA A 234 2.72 -5.55 10.18
CA ALA A 234 1.70 -5.05 11.08
C ALA A 234 2.06 -3.65 11.60
N GLU A 235 1.03 -2.81 11.77
CA GLU A 235 1.17 -1.49 12.37
C GLU A 235 1.04 -1.56 13.89
N TYR A 236 1.99 -0.92 14.56
CA TYR A 236 2.02 -0.76 15.99
C TYR A 236 2.04 0.71 16.34
N THR A 237 1.39 1.02 17.46
CA THR A 237 1.35 2.35 18.05
C THR A 237 1.95 2.28 19.45
N TYR A 238 2.57 3.36 19.91
CA TYR A 238 2.98 3.50 21.31
C TYR A 238 2.50 4.82 21.87
N ARG A 239 2.21 4.84 23.18
CA ARG A 239 1.65 6.03 23.83
C ARG A 239 2.75 7.05 24.15
N SER A 240 3.88 6.58 24.67
CA SER A 240 4.99 7.44 25.06
C SER A 240 6.31 6.73 24.87
N ALA A 241 7.35 7.50 24.58
CA ALA A 241 8.73 7.04 24.64
C ALA A 241 9.45 7.69 25.81
N SER A 242 10.25 6.92 26.54
CA SER A 242 11.04 7.37 27.68
C SER A 242 12.42 6.70 27.69
N LEU A 243 13.34 7.20 28.51
CA LEU A 243 14.60 6.50 28.79
C LEU A 243 14.45 5.69 30.08
N ASP A 244 14.92 4.45 30.06
CA ASP A 244 15.05 3.64 31.28
C ASP A 244 16.28 4.04 32.12
N ALA A 245 16.50 3.32 33.23
CA ALA A 245 17.63 3.55 34.13
C ALA A 245 19.02 3.26 33.50
N THR A 246 19.05 2.59 32.35
CA THR A 246 20.24 2.16 31.60
C THR A 246 20.37 2.91 30.26
N PRO A 247 20.10 4.22 30.31
CA PRO A 247 19.68 5.10 29.20
C PRO A 247 19.30 4.41 27.88
N LYS A 248 18.37 3.44 27.90
CA LYS A 248 17.78 2.88 26.67
C LYS A 248 16.38 3.41 26.45
N VAL A 249 16.00 3.59 25.19
CA VAL A 249 14.64 4.01 24.82
C VAL A 249 13.65 2.89 25.10
N VAL A 250 12.56 3.23 25.77
CA VAL A 250 11.41 2.36 26.04
C VAL A 250 10.17 2.98 25.43
N LEU A 251 9.47 2.21 24.60
CA LEU A 251 8.16 2.54 24.06
C LEU A 251 7.09 1.95 24.98
N ASP A 252 6.31 2.79 25.64
CA ASP A 252 5.28 2.37 26.60
C ASP A 252 3.91 2.22 25.97
N LYS A 253 3.17 1.20 26.44
CA LYS A 253 1.81 0.86 26.00
C LYS A 253 1.74 0.66 24.50
N VAL A 254 2.55 -0.26 24.01
CA VAL A 254 2.54 -0.65 22.61
C VAL A 254 1.23 -1.37 22.31
N SER A 255 0.51 -0.94 21.27
CA SER A 255 -0.79 -1.48 20.86
C SER A 255 -0.90 -1.68 19.36
N TRP A 256 -1.70 -2.65 18.95
CA TRP A 256 -1.97 -3.02 17.55
C TRP A 256 -3.34 -3.69 17.42
N GLU A 257 -3.79 -3.91 16.18
CA GLU A 257 -5.06 -4.60 15.91
C GLU A 257 -4.94 -6.12 16.04
N GLY A 258 -5.80 -6.73 16.85
CA GLY A 258 -5.85 -8.18 17.05
C GLY A 258 -4.77 -8.73 18.00
N GLY A 259 -4.96 -9.96 18.47
CA GLY A 259 -4.02 -10.64 19.37
C GLY A 259 -3.89 -10.04 20.78
N SER A 260 -3.34 -10.82 21.71
CA SER A 260 -3.14 -10.42 23.12
C SER A 260 -1.70 -10.07 23.46
N SER A 261 -0.73 -10.65 22.74
CA SER A 261 0.70 -10.40 22.94
C SER A 261 1.52 -10.66 21.68
N MET A 262 2.69 -10.03 21.59
CA MET A 262 3.64 -10.18 20.48
C MET A 262 5.05 -10.33 21.03
N THR A 263 5.82 -11.29 20.50
CA THR A 263 7.23 -11.44 20.83
C THR A 263 8.10 -10.76 19.78
N PHE A 264 8.88 -9.78 20.21
CA PHE A 264 9.88 -9.11 19.41
C PHE A 264 11.25 -9.72 19.74
N PRO A 265 11.96 -10.35 18.78
CA PRO A 265 13.29 -10.89 19.02
C PRO A 265 14.30 -9.77 19.27
N SER A 266 15.49 -10.12 19.74
CA SER A 266 16.61 -9.17 19.89
C SER A 266 17.09 -8.71 18.51
N GLY A 267 17.35 -7.40 18.34
CA GLY A 267 17.79 -6.82 17.07
C GLY A 267 16.72 -6.79 15.98
N ALA A 268 15.45 -6.95 16.32
CA ALA A 268 14.35 -6.75 15.39
C ALA A 268 14.32 -5.30 14.90
N ASP A 269 14.18 -5.14 13.59
CA ASP A 269 14.09 -3.84 12.93
C ASP A 269 12.64 -3.33 12.97
N LEU A 270 12.41 -2.25 13.74
CA LEU A 270 11.12 -1.55 13.77
C LEU A 270 11.19 -0.34 12.85
N VAL A 271 10.36 -0.29 11.81
CA VAL A 271 10.38 0.82 10.85
C VAL A 271 9.46 1.93 11.35
N LEU A 272 10.01 3.08 11.72
CA LEU A 272 9.22 4.24 12.15
C LEU A 272 8.36 4.73 10.99
N ARG A 273 7.04 4.83 11.21
CA ARG A 273 6.09 5.34 10.21
C ARG A 273 6.16 6.87 10.15
N LYS A 274 5.67 7.45 9.06
CA LYS A 274 5.61 8.90 8.87
C LYS A 274 4.81 9.52 10.02
N ASN A 275 5.43 10.44 10.75
CA ASN A 275 4.85 11.11 11.90
C ASN A 275 5.34 12.55 11.94
N ALA A 276 4.51 13.48 12.42
CA ALA A 276 4.87 14.89 12.57
C ALA A 276 4.58 15.39 13.98
N LEU A 277 5.50 16.19 14.52
CA LEU A 277 5.22 17.05 15.66
C LEU A 277 4.40 18.25 15.16
N VAL A 278 3.23 18.44 15.76
CA VAL A 278 2.36 19.59 15.50
C VAL A 278 2.50 20.55 16.67
N GLU A 279 2.89 21.78 16.37
CA GLU A 279 2.94 22.88 17.33
C GLU A 279 1.84 23.89 16.97
N SER A 280 0.97 24.19 17.93
CA SER A 280 -0.09 25.19 17.80
C SER A 280 0.14 26.30 18.81
N THR A 281 0.32 27.52 18.31
CA THR A 281 0.47 28.71 19.13
C THR A 281 -0.82 29.52 19.06
N GLY A 282 -1.59 29.49 20.15
CA GLY A 282 -2.76 30.34 20.31
C GLY A 282 -2.36 31.73 20.79
N ALA A 283 -2.91 32.78 20.19
CA ALA A 283 -2.63 34.17 20.54
C ALA A 283 -3.92 34.95 20.80
N PHE A 284 -3.96 35.66 21.93
CA PHE A 284 -5.05 36.56 22.30
C PHE A 284 -4.52 37.98 22.49
N THR A 285 -5.08 38.95 21.77
CA THR A 285 -4.68 40.35 21.77
C THR A 285 -5.75 41.22 22.42
N THR A 286 -5.37 42.02 23.41
CA THR A 286 -6.25 43.03 24.01
C THR A 286 -5.44 44.27 24.37
N ASN A 287 -5.94 45.45 23.99
CA ASN A 287 -5.28 46.75 24.25
C ASN A 287 -3.83 46.79 23.75
N GLY A 288 -3.54 46.18 22.60
CA GLY A 288 -2.20 46.13 22.01
C GLY A 288 -1.22 45.15 22.68
N GLN A 289 -1.61 44.46 23.76
CA GLN A 289 -0.81 43.39 24.37
C GLN A 289 -1.28 42.02 23.91
N GLN A 290 -0.34 41.22 23.40
CA GLN A 290 -0.56 39.84 22.96
C GLN A 290 -0.12 38.85 24.04
N THR A 291 -0.95 37.87 24.35
CA THR A 291 -0.60 36.71 25.17
C THR A 291 -0.60 35.47 24.28
N THR A 292 0.50 34.71 24.29
CA THR A 292 0.65 33.49 23.50
C THR A 292 0.83 32.26 24.38
N VAL A 293 0.29 31.13 23.93
CA VAL A 293 0.54 29.80 24.52
C VAL A 293 0.78 28.84 23.38
N THR A 294 1.90 28.10 23.43
CA THR A 294 2.19 27.03 22.48
C THR A 294 1.87 25.69 23.11
N ARG A 295 1.18 24.82 22.36
CA ARG A 295 1.00 23.42 22.68
C ARG A 295 1.55 22.56 21.56
N SER A 296 2.14 21.44 21.90
CA SER A 296 2.63 20.47 20.94
C SER A 296 2.15 19.06 21.23
N ASP A 297 1.92 18.29 20.17
CA ASP A 297 1.63 16.86 20.22
C ASP A 297 2.01 16.22 18.88
N ASN A 298 2.13 14.90 18.84
CA ASN A 298 2.52 14.16 17.64
C ASN A 298 1.28 13.59 16.93
N VAL A 299 1.30 13.65 15.60
CA VAL A 299 0.28 13.07 14.74
C VAL A 299 0.91 12.02 13.82
N GLY A 300 0.37 10.82 13.91
CA GLY A 300 0.60 9.78 12.93
C GLY A 300 -0.08 10.12 11.62
N LEU A 301 0.63 9.93 10.51
CA LEU A 301 0.04 9.97 9.17
C LEU A 301 -0.62 8.60 8.96
N TYR A 302 -1.88 8.50 9.40
CA TYR A 302 -2.69 7.29 9.28
C TYR A 302 -3.00 7.02 7.80
N GLY A 303 -2.18 6.22 7.13
CA GLY A 303 -2.66 5.46 6.00
C GLY A 303 -3.49 4.32 6.56
N SER A 304 -4.77 4.22 6.18
CA SER A 304 -5.27 2.87 5.90
C SER A 304 -4.29 2.28 4.90
N ASP A 305 -3.68 1.17 5.30
CA ASP A 305 -2.64 0.43 4.59
C ASP A 305 -1.18 0.90 4.79
N VAL A 306 -0.33 -0.12 4.95
CA VAL A 306 1.12 -0.04 4.98
C VAL A 306 1.60 0.31 3.57
N VAL A 307 1.42 1.57 3.19
CA VAL A 307 2.08 2.11 2.00
C VAL A 307 3.57 2.21 2.34
N GLU A 308 4.35 1.16 2.02
CA GLU A 308 5.57 1.37 1.23
C GLU A 308 5.13 2.26 0.07
N ASP A 309 5.80 3.38 -0.22
CA ASP A 309 5.45 4.30 -1.34
C ASP A 309 5.44 3.53 -2.69
N LEU A 310 4.40 2.73 -2.92
CA LEU A 310 3.86 2.25 -4.16
C LEU A 310 2.79 3.28 -4.56
N PRO A 311 2.65 3.56 -5.87
CA PRO A 311 1.87 4.68 -6.35
C PRO A 311 0.37 4.45 -6.12
N PRO A 312 -0.44 5.53 -5.99
CA PRO A 312 -1.81 5.52 -5.47
C PRO A 312 -2.89 4.96 -6.41
N SER A 313 -2.51 4.14 -7.39
CA SER A 313 -3.43 3.54 -8.36
C SER A 313 -2.78 2.41 -9.14
N ASN A 314 -3.61 1.51 -9.69
CA ASN A 314 -3.25 0.51 -10.70
C ASN A 314 -2.38 1.17 -11.80
N TYR A 315 -1.06 1.03 -11.71
CA TYR A 315 -0.12 1.96 -12.38
C TYR A 315 -0.14 1.82 -13.90
N LYS A 316 -0.57 0.68 -14.43
CA LYS A 316 -0.69 0.47 -15.87
C LYS A 316 -1.48 -0.81 -16.11
N VAL A 317 -2.65 -0.69 -16.75
CA VAL A 317 -3.11 -1.80 -17.59
C VAL A 317 -2.13 -1.80 -18.77
N LEU A 318 -1.15 -2.69 -18.71
CA LEU A 318 -0.40 -3.08 -19.89
C LEU A 318 -1.38 -3.90 -20.73
N GLU A 319 -2.19 -3.21 -21.53
CA GLU A 319 -3.01 -3.83 -22.56
C GLU A 319 -2.06 -4.33 -23.66
N THR A 320 -1.46 -5.48 -23.41
CA THR A 320 -0.65 -6.21 -24.38
C THR A 320 -1.58 -7.06 -25.22
N GLY A 321 -2.48 -6.41 -25.97
CA GLY A 321 -3.31 -7.09 -26.94
C GLY A 321 -2.50 -7.47 -28.17
N PHE A 322 -2.94 -8.51 -28.88
CA PHE A 322 -2.46 -8.74 -30.24
C PHE A 322 -3.13 -7.68 -31.16
N THR A 323 -2.52 -6.51 -31.32
CA THR A 323 -3.10 -5.38 -32.09
C THR A 323 -2.18 -4.89 -33.20
N GLY A 324 -2.74 -4.64 -34.39
CA GLY A 324 -1.97 -4.34 -35.59
C GLY A 324 -1.06 -5.51 -35.98
N ASN A 325 -0.37 -5.46 -37.12
CA ASN A 325 0.64 -6.48 -37.44
C ASN A 325 1.86 -6.42 -36.49
N ASP A 326 1.72 -5.79 -35.33
CA ASP A 326 2.77 -5.52 -34.37
C ASP A 326 2.78 -6.62 -33.31
N LEU A 327 3.82 -7.45 -33.40
CA LEU A 327 4.03 -8.66 -32.63
C LEU A 327 4.85 -8.39 -31.37
N SER A 328 4.90 -7.13 -30.92
CA SER A 328 5.70 -6.68 -29.77
C SER A 328 5.21 -7.22 -28.42
N SER A 329 4.36 -8.25 -28.38
CA SER A 329 3.89 -8.86 -27.14
C SER A 329 4.58 -10.19 -26.83
N LEU A 330 5.13 -10.91 -27.83
CA LEU A 330 5.81 -12.21 -27.65
C LEU A 330 7.24 -12.19 -28.22
N ASP A 331 8.19 -12.77 -27.48
CA ASP A 331 9.55 -13.02 -27.96
C ASP A 331 9.61 -14.36 -28.72
N LEU A 332 9.61 -14.28 -30.05
CA LEU A 332 9.64 -15.46 -30.93
C LEU A 332 11.05 -15.95 -31.25
N SER A 333 12.11 -15.30 -30.75
CA SER A 333 13.50 -15.60 -31.14
C SER A 333 13.90 -17.05 -30.89
N GLN A 334 13.30 -17.69 -29.90
CA GLN A 334 13.53 -19.09 -29.51
C GLN A 334 12.37 -20.03 -29.86
N SER A 335 11.32 -19.53 -30.53
CA SER A 335 10.10 -20.31 -30.81
C SER A 335 10.12 -21.03 -32.15
N GLY A 336 11.13 -20.82 -33.00
CA GLY A 336 11.21 -21.47 -34.31
C GLY A 336 9.92 -21.26 -35.13
N ASN A 337 9.27 -22.36 -35.53
CA ASN A 337 7.98 -22.32 -36.24
C ASN A 337 6.82 -22.98 -35.47
N ILE A 338 7.01 -23.23 -34.16
CA ILE A 338 5.99 -23.87 -33.30
C ILE A 338 4.94 -22.86 -32.86
N VAL A 339 5.33 -21.59 -32.66
CA VAL A 339 4.38 -20.51 -32.45
C VAL A 339 4.06 -19.84 -33.77
N ARG A 340 2.78 -19.78 -34.08
CA ARG A 340 2.23 -19.07 -35.22
C ARG A 340 1.46 -17.87 -34.73
N ILE A 341 1.66 -16.74 -35.38
CA ILE A 341 0.80 -15.58 -35.19
C ILE A 341 -0.01 -15.41 -36.46
N GLY A 342 -1.34 -15.39 -36.28
CA GLY A 342 -2.29 -15.20 -37.35
C GLY A 342 -3.01 -13.87 -37.21
N SER A 343 -3.60 -13.41 -38.31
CA SER A 343 -4.62 -12.39 -38.27
C SER A 343 -5.83 -12.82 -39.09
N TYR A 344 -7.00 -12.29 -38.75
CA TYR A 344 -8.21 -12.44 -39.52
C TYR A 344 -8.99 -11.12 -39.56
N ILE A 345 -9.67 -10.84 -40.67
CA ILE A 345 -10.48 -9.63 -40.86
C ILE A 345 -11.90 -9.88 -40.34
N ALA A 346 -12.22 -9.35 -39.17
CA ALA A 346 -13.57 -9.42 -38.58
C ALA A 346 -14.65 -8.88 -39.52
N THR A 347 -15.89 -9.36 -39.35
CA THR A 347 -17.08 -8.84 -40.04
C THR A 347 -17.27 -7.38 -39.62
N GLY A 348 -16.72 -6.46 -40.41
CA GLY A 348 -16.52 -5.05 -40.03
C GLY A 348 -15.23 -4.43 -40.58
N GLY A 349 -14.29 -5.23 -41.09
CA GLY A 349 -13.10 -4.76 -41.80
C GLY A 349 -11.84 -4.58 -40.95
N THR A 350 -11.88 -4.90 -39.65
CA THR A 350 -10.74 -4.76 -38.72
C THR A 350 -10.01 -6.09 -38.52
N HIS A 351 -8.67 -6.08 -38.50
CA HIS A 351 -7.86 -7.27 -38.22
C HIS A 351 -7.84 -7.61 -36.73
N LEU A 352 -8.18 -8.85 -36.37
CA LEU A 352 -7.92 -9.47 -35.05
C LEU A 352 -6.72 -10.39 -35.17
N TYR A 353 -5.83 -10.38 -34.18
CA TYR A 353 -4.61 -11.16 -34.15
C TYR A 353 -4.67 -12.20 -33.03
N TRP A 354 -4.05 -13.36 -33.24
CA TRP A 354 -4.03 -14.45 -32.26
C TRP A 354 -2.68 -15.18 -32.32
N ALA A 355 -2.27 -15.79 -31.20
CA ALA A 355 -1.11 -16.68 -31.15
C ALA A 355 -1.57 -18.13 -31.02
N SER A 356 -0.95 -19.05 -31.75
CA SER A 356 -1.19 -20.49 -31.55
C SER A 356 0.09 -21.27 -31.48
N PHE A 357 0.06 -22.31 -30.65
CA PHE A 357 1.10 -23.30 -30.60
C PHE A 357 0.70 -24.46 -31.49
N THR A 358 1.64 -24.86 -32.33
CA THR A 358 1.53 -25.93 -33.33
C THR A 358 2.82 -26.73 -33.32
N LYS A 359 2.81 -27.93 -33.90
CA LYS A 359 4.00 -28.78 -34.12
C LYS A 359 4.76 -29.27 -32.88
N LEU A 360 4.35 -28.95 -31.64
CA LEU A 360 5.06 -29.38 -30.42
C LEU A 360 5.20 -30.91 -30.30
N GLY A 361 4.26 -31.69 -30.86
CA GLY A 361 4.32 -33.15 -30.86
C GLY A 361 5.11 -33.77 -32.03
N ASP A 362 5.55 -32.97 -33.00
CA ASP A 362 6.32 -33.46 -34.15
C ASP A 362 7.74 -33.88 -33.72
N SER A 363 8.29 -34.86 -34.42
CA SER A 363 9.67 -35.33 -34.34
C SER A 363 10.74 -34.24 -34.37
N SER A 364 10.46 -33.10 -35.01
CA SER A 364 11.38 -31.97 -35.13
C SER A 364 11.40 -31.03 -33.92
N HIS A 365 10.37 -31.06 -33.05
CA HIS A 365 10.21 -30.10 -31.95
C HIS A 365 9.96 -30.75 -30.58
N ARG A 366 9.59 -32.04 -30.55
CA ARG A 366 9.48 -32.77 -29.30
C ARG A 366 10.85 -32.91 -28.63
N VAL A 367 10.89 -32.82 -27.32
CA VAL A 367 12.11 -32.99 -26.52
C VAL A 367 12.00 -34.25 -25.66
N HIS A 368 13.13 -34.82 -25.26
CA HIS A 368 13.11 -35.91 -24.29
C HIS A 368 12.58 -35.39 -22.96
N ASP A 369 11.71 -36.16 -22.31
CA ASP A 369 11.33 -35.88 -20.92
C ASP A 369 12.58 -36.09 -20.04
N PRO A 370 13.10 -35.05 -19.38
CA PRO A 370 14.31 -35.20 -18.58
C PRO A 370 14.12 -36.10 -17.36
N GLU A 371 12.87 -36.29 -16.93
CA GLU A 371 12.50 -37.14 -15.80
C GLU A 371 12.17 -38.57 -16.25
N GLU A 372 11.85 -38.76 -17.53
CA GLU A 372 11.60 -40.06 -18.16
C GLU A 372 12.26 -40.14 -19.56
N PRO A 373 13.58 -40.43 -19.66
CA PRO A 373 14.33 -40.28 -20.91
C PRO A 373 13.82 -41.11 -22.11
N SER A 374 13.04 -42.17 -21.86
CA SER A 374 12.41 -43.00 -22.90
C SER A 374 11.18 -42.36 -23.55
N ARG A 375 10.69 -41.24 -23.00
CA ARG A 375 9.49 -40.53 -23.45
C ARG A 375 9.85 -39.19 -24.09
N TYR A 376 9.00 -38.77 -25.01
CA TYR A 376 9.05 -37.42 -25.57
C TYR A 376 7.91 -36.58 -25.02
N ILE A 377 8.18 -35.30 -24.82
CA ILE A 377 7.21 -34.28 -24.47
C ILE A 377 7.17 -33.22 -25.57
N GLY A 378 5.97 -32.70 -25.82
CA GLY A 378 5.73 -31.54 -26.64
C GLY A 378 5.41 -30.41 -25.69
N TYR A 379 6.36 -29.52 -25.47
CA TYR A 379 6.27 -28.45 -24.48
C TYR A 379 7.07 -27.26 -24.96
N HIS A 380 6.51 -26.05 -24.83
CA HIS A 380 7.24 -24.82 -25.10
C HIS A 380 6.67 -23.67 -24.27
N VAL A 381 7.55 -22.76 -23.85
CA VAL A 381 7.19 -21.47 -23.28
C VAL A 381 7.69 -20.40 -24.24
N THR A 382 6.80 -19.49 -24.64
CA THR A 382 7.15 -18.28 -25.37
C THR A 382 7.06 -17.10 -24.43
N PRO A 383 8.20 -16.51 -24.03
CA PRO A 383 8.22 -15.32 -23.20
C PRO A 383 7.48 -14.14 -23.84
N LEU A 384 7.08 -13.20 -22.99
CA LEU A 384 6.63 -11.89 -23.50
C LEU A 384 7.81 -11.09 -24.04
N ALA A 385 7.53 -10.21 -25.00
CA ALA A 385 8.53 -9.38 -25.66
C ALA A 385 9.20 -8.37 -24.72
N SER A 386 10.27 -7.75 -25.23
CA SER A 386 11.12 -6.81 -24.48
C SER A 386 10.37 -5.64 -23.86
N GLU A 387 9.33 -5.12 -24.49
CA GLU A 387 8.61 -3.93 -24.01
C GLU A 387 7.91 -4.20 -22.67
N THR A 388 7.19 -5.32 -22.57
CA THR A 388 6.52 -5.75 -21.34
C THR A 388 7.55 -6.09 -20.26
N ARG A 389 8.61 -6.81 -20.66
CA ARG A 389 9.72 -7.15 -19.80
C ARG A 389 10.38 -5.91 -19.20
N ASP A 390 10.67 -4.91 -20.02
CA ASP A 390 11.34 -3.68 -19.62
C ASP A 390 10.43 -2.81 -18.74
N ALA A 391 9.11 -2.86 -18.95
CA ALA A 391 8.13 -2.25 -18.07
C ALA A 391 8.13 -2.90 -16.68
N LEU A 392 8.05 -4.24 -16.59
CA LEU A 392 8.12 -4.96 -15.32
C LEU A 392 9.48 -4.78 -14.63
N TYR A 393 10.56 -4.77 -15.40
CA TYR A 393 11.90 -4.43 -14.90
C TYR A 393 11.91 -3.02 -14.32
N SER A 394 11.34 -2.02 -15.00
CA SER A 394 11.27 -0.65 -14.49
C SER A 394 10.46 -0.55 -13.20
N ILE A 395 9.36 -1.28 -13.08
CA ILE A 395 8.55 -1.40 -11.86
C ILE A 395 9.37 -2.06 -10.75
N TRP A 396 10.04 -3.17 -11.03
CA TRP A 396 10.94 -3.79 -10.05
C TRP A 396 12.11 -2.86 -9.68
N GLN A 397 12.61 -2.07 -10.63
CA GLN A 397 13.65 -1.09 -10.39
C GLN A 397 13.18 0.01 -9.43
N MET A 398 11.91 0.39 -9.56
CA MET A 398 11.26 1.43 -8.78
C MET A 398 10.68 0.96 -7.45
N TYR A 399 10.40 -0.33 -7.27
CA TYR A 399 9.68 -0.81 -6.08
C TYR A 399 10.36 -2.02 -5.41
N ARG A 400 11.31 -2.68 -6.08
CA ARG A 400 11.89 -3.98 -5.71
C ARG A 400 10.82 -4.98 -5.25
N GLN A 401 9.66 -4.90 -5.85
CA GLN A 401 8.58 -5.87 -5.81
C GLN A 401 7.80 -5.70 -7.09
N VAL A 402 7.24 -6.80 -7.58
CA VAL A 402 6.40 -6.78 -8.77
C VAL A 402 5.20 -7.65 -8.48
N ASN A 403 4.09 -6.95 -8.24
CA ASN A 403 2.76 -7.49 -8.04
C ASN A 403 1.98 -7.25 -9.33
N TYR A 404 1.34 -8.29 -9.86
CA TYR A 404 0.57 -8.17 -11.08
C TYR A 404 -0.55 -9.18 -11.15
N ASP A 405 -1.55 -8.81 -11.95
CA ASP A 405 -2.50 -9.72 -12.55
C ASP A 405 -2.12 -9.93 -14.02
N ILE A 406 -2.22 -11.18 -14.46
CA ILE A 406 -2.16 -11.53 -15.87
C ILE A 406 -3.40 -12.34 -16.21
N GLN A 407 -4.10 -11.90 -17.25
CA GLN A 407 -5.24 -12.57 -17.81
C GLN A 407 -4.93 -13.00 -19.24
N VAL A 408 -5.36 -14.21 -19.61
CA VAL A 408 -5.30 -14.67 -20.98
C VAL A 408 -6.56 -15.45 -21.35
N LYS A 409 -7.03 -15.29 -22.60
CA LYS A 409 -8.11 -16.06 -23.20
C LYS A 409 -7.54 -17.14 -24.12
N MET A 410 -8.07 -18.35 -24.06
CA MET A 410 -7.56 -19.47 -24.84
C MET A 410 -8.61 -20.51 -25.23
N GLY A 411 -8.31 -21.24 -26.31
CA GLY A 411 -9.15 -22.32 -26.82
C GLY A 411 -8.32 -23.44 -27.46
N TRP A 412 -8.92 -24.63 -27.55
CA TRP A 412 -8.29 -25.82 -28.14
C TRP A 412 -8.98 -26.23 -29.43
N TYR A 413 -8.23 -26.91 -30.29
CA TYR A 413 -8.81 -27.61 -31.44
C TYR A 413 -9.83 -28.66 -31.02
N LYS A 414 -10.88 -28.82 -31.83
CA LYS A 414 -12.06 -29.62 -31.47
C LYS A 414 -11.78 -31.06 -31.06
N ASP A 415 -10.84 -31.70 -31.76
CA ASP A 415 -10.51 -33.11 -31.55
C ASP A 415 -9.29 -33.25 -30.63
N MET A 416 -8.84 -32.14 -30.03
CA MET A 416 -7.73 -32.13 -29.11
C MET A 416 -8.18 -32.65 -27.74
N GLN A 417 -8.09 -33.97 -27.58
CA GLN A 417 -8.49 -34.65 -26.36
C GLN A 417 -7.52 -34.41 -25.20
N GLN A 418 -6.23 -34.23 -25.48
CA GLN A 418 -5.21 -33.98 -24.46
C GLN A 418 -4.35 -32.80 -24.87
N ALA A 419 -4.25 -31.83 -23.97
CA ALA A 419 -3.47 -30.63 -24.11
C ALA A 419 -3.22 -30.01 -22.74
N GLY A 420 -2.23 -29.14 -22.65
CA GLY A 420 -2.18 -28.10 -21.65
C GLY A 420 -1.85 -26.77 -22.31
N SER A 421 -2.49 -25.69 -21.87
CA SER A 421 -2.19 -24.34 -22.31
C SER A 421 -2.40 -23.36 -21.17
N GLY A 422 -1.62 -22.29 -21.12
CA GLY A 422 -1.61 -21.45 -19.94
C GLY A 422 -0.60 -20.31 -19.92
N ILE A 423 -0.43 -19.77 -18.72
CA ILE A 423 0.48 -18.67 -18.39
C ILE A 423 1.66 -19.22 -17.60
N SER A 424 2.86 -18.82 -18.00
CA SER A 424 4.08 -18.96 -17.21
C SER A 424 4.41 -17.64 -16.51
N PHE A 425 4.79 -17.70 -15.24
CA PHE A 425 5.07 -16.52 -14.41
C PHE A 425 6.24 -16.78 -13.45
N ARG A 426 6.85 -15.69 -12.95
CA ARG A 426 8.18 -15.74 -12.31
C ARG A 426 9.22 -16.44 -13.20
N TRP A 427 9.02 -16.40 -14.52
CA TRP A 427 9.81 -17.14 -15.50
C TRP A 427 11.16 -16.46 -15.74
N HIS A 428 12.26 -17.19 -15.58
CA HIS A 428 13.59 -16.64 -15.75
C HIS A 428 14.62 -17.71 -16.05
N GLU A 429 15.70 -17.30 -16.70
CA GLU A 429 16.87 -18.15 -16.92
C GLU A 429 17.52 -18.51 -15.58
N SER A 430 17.96 -19.76 -15.44
CA SER A 430 18.66 -20.23 -14.26
C SER A 430 20.05 -19.59 -14.18
N PRO A 431 20.39 -18.88 -13.07
CA PRO A 431 21.70 -18.26 -12.93
C PRO A 431 22.86 -19.27 -12.98
N ALA A 432 22.60 -20.53 -12.62
CA ALA A 432 23.59 -21.60 -12.59
C ALA A 432 23.71 -22.35 -13.94
N SER A 433 22.78 -22.14 -14.87
CA SER A 433 22.72 -22.89 -16.14
C SER A 433 22.12 -22.03 -17.25
N PRO A 434 22.94 -21.16 -17.88
CA PRO A 434 22.49 -20.33 -18.98
C PRO A 434 21.85 -21.15 -20.11
N GLY A 435 20.76 -20.65 -20.68
CA GLY A 435 19.92 -21.29 -21.68
C GLY A 435 18.80 -22.17 -21.11
N LEU A 436 18.81 -22.46 -19.81
CA LEU A 436 17.74 -23.23 -19.15
C LEU A 436 16.90 -22.33 -18.26
N TYR A 437 15.59 -22.58 -18.22
CA TYR A 437 14.64 -21.70 -17.56
C TYR A 437 13.95 -22.37 -16.38
N GLN A 438 13.48 -21.54 -15.46
CA GLN A 438 12.77 -21.95 -14.26
C GLN A 438 11.67 -20.93 -13.89
N GLY A 439 10.65 -21.39 -13.20
CA GLY A 439 9.49 -20.58 -12.84
C GLY A 439 8.26 -21.43 -12.56
N TYR A 440 7.10 -20.78 -12.60
CA TYR A 440 5.80 -21.41 -12.41
C TYR A 440 4.97 -21.36 -13.69
N GLY A 441 4.00 -22.27 -13.80
CA GLY A 441 2.95 -22.19 -14.81
C GLY A 441 1.60 -22.63 -14.27
N ILE A 442 0.53 -21.97 -14.75
CA ILE A 442 -0.85 -22.39 -14.54
C ILE A 442 -1.44 -22.81 -15.88
N SER A 443 -2.14 -23.94 -15.94
CA SER A 443 -2.68 -24.43 -17.22
C SER A 443 -4.10 -24.93 -17.05
N PHE A 444 -4.94 -24.69 -18.05
CA PHE A 444 -5.97 -25.68 -18.35
C PHE A 444 -5.25 -26.92 -18.87
N ILE A 445 -5.57 -28.09 -18.32
CA ILE A 445 -4.93 -29.33 -18.74
C ILE A 445 -5.92 -30.50 -18.71
N ARG A 446 -5.76 -31.38 -19.71
CA ARG A 446 -6.40 -32.69 -19.77
C ARG A 446 -5.37 -33.67 -20.32
N TYR A 447 -5.15 -34.77 -19.63
CA TYR A 447 -4.14 -35.77 -19.97
C TYR A 447 -4.71 -37.18 -19.92
N CYS A 448 -3.93 -38.14 -20.40
CA CYS A 448 -4.26 -39.56 -20.32
C CYS A 448 -3.23 -40.31 -19.47
N SER A 449 -3.64 -41.42 -18.85
CA SER A 449 -2.76 -42.22 -18.00
C SER A 449 -1.88 -43.20 -18.79
N SER A 450 -2.32 -43.64 -19.97
CA SER A 450 -1.70 -44.74 -20.73
C SER A 450 -1.45 -44.42 -22.21
N CYS A 451 -1.68 -43.19 -22.64
CA CYS A 451 -1.48 -42.78 -24.03
C CYS A 451 -0.31 -41.79 -24.17
N ASN A 452 0.16 -41.65 -25.40
CA ASN A 452 1.19 -40.68 -25.72
C ASN A 452 0.56 -39.30 -25.93
N ASP A 453 0.24 -38.63 -24.83
CA ASP A 453 -0.28 -37.25 -24.81
C ASP A 453 0.82 -36.19 -24.95
N TYR A 454 2.10 -36.57 -24.91
CA TYR A 454 3.25 -35.65 -24.96
C TYR A 454 3.27 -34.58 -23.85
N ILE A 455 2.50 -34.79 -22.78
CA ILE A 455 2.52 -33.97 -21.56
C ILE A 455 3.49 -34.63 -20.56
N PRO A 456 4.36 -33.87 -19.87
CA PRO A 456 5.28 -34.42 -18.87
C PRO A 456 4.52 -35.19 -17.79
N ASN A 457 5.01 -36.37 -17.40
CA ASN A 457 4.30 -37.19 -16.42
C ASN A 457 4.40 -36.64 -14.99
N SER A 458 5.51 -35.96 -14.69
CA SER A 458 5.80 -35.37 -13.38
C SER A 458 4.80 -34.29 -12.96
N ILE A 459 4.07 -33.70 -13.92
CA ILE A 459 3.02 -32.71 -13.65
C ILE A 459 1.60 -33.30 -13.63
N LYS A 460 1.43 -34.62 -13.79
CA LYS A 460 0.10 -35.26 -13.83
C LYS A 460 -0.33 -35.71 -12.43
N PRO A 461 -1.38 -35.12 -11.82
CA PRO A 461 -1.92 -35.64 -10.56
C PRO A 461 -2.37 -37.10 -10.70
N SER A 462 -2.25 -37.91 -9.65
CA SER A 462 -2.71 -39.30 -9.74
C SER A 462 -4.24 -39.38 -9.77
N GLY A 463 -4.80 -40.28 -10.60
CA GLY A 463 -6.23 -40.57 -10.64
C GLY A 463 -7.13 -39.52 -11.32
N GLN A 464 -6.58 -38.45 -11.90
CA GLN A 464 -7.35 -37.38 -12.56
C GLN A 464 -7.30 -37.42 -14.10
N ALA A 465 -6.81 -38.52 -14.68
CA ALA A 465 -6.74 -38.67 -16.13
C ALA A 465 -8.13 -38.52 -16.79
N GLY A 466 -8.19 -37.81 -17.91
CA GLY A 466 -9.42 -37.54 -18.64
C GLY A 466 -10.30 -36.42 -18.07
N GLN A 467 -10.02 -35.90 -16.87
CA GLN A 467 -10.68 -34.72 -16.33
C GLN A 467 -10.01 -33.45 -16.87
N LEU A 468 -10.80 -32.40 -17.10
CA LEU A 468 -10.30 -31.05 -17.32
C LEU A 468 -10.03 -30.40 -15.95
N MET A 469 -8.86 -29.78 -15.81
CA MET A 469 -8.45 -29.13 -14.57
C MET A 469 -7.65 -27.87 -14.81
N LEU A 470 -7.62 -27.00 -13.80
CA LEU A 470 -6.56 -26.01 -13.63
C LEU A 470 -5.41 -26.66 -12.87
N LEU A 471 -4.20 -26.52 -13.38
CA LEU A 471 -3.01 -27.13 -12.79
C LEU A 471 -1.90 -26.08 -12.62
N LEU A 472 -1.55 -25.80 -11.36
CA LEU A 472 -0.34 -25.08 -11.01
C LEU A 472 0.83 -26.06 -10.95
N TRP A 473 1.88 -25.77 -11.71
CA TRP A 473 3.11 -26.54 -11.76
C TRP A 473 4.33 -25.62 -11.66
N GLU A 474 5.48 -26.22 -11.36
CA GLU A 474 6.77 -25.52 -11.38
C GLU A 474 7.77 -26.23 -12.29
N GLN A 475 8.71 -25.46 -12.81
CA GLN A 475 9.93 -25.96 -13.45
C GLN A 475 11.14 -25.43 -12.68
N LYS A 476 12.05 -26.33 -12.29
CA LYS A 476 13.35 -26.01 -11.68
C LYS A 476 14.47 -26.54 -12.54
N VAL A 477 15.62 -25.86 -12.52
CA VAL A 477 16.86 -26.40 -13.08
C VAL A 477 17.69 -27.02 -11.97
N VAL A 478 17.77 -28.35 -11.97
CA VAL A 478 18.55 -29.12 -10.98
C VAL A 478 19.71 -29.77 -11.70
N SER A 479 20.94 -29.42 -11.32
CA SER A 479 22.17 -29.97 -11.93
C SER A 479 22.22 -29.83 -13.46
N GLY A 480 21.75 -28.70 -13.99
CA GLY A 480 21.71 -28.43 -15.44
C GLY A 480 20.60 -29.17 -16.19
N VAL A 481 19.58 -29.67 -15.49
CA VAL A 481 18.43 -30.36 -16.09
C VAL A 481 17.12 -29.69 -15.64
N GLU A 482 16.24 -29.42 -16.60
CA GLU A 482 14.91 -28.89 -16.33
C GLU A 482 13.97 -30.00 -15.84
N THR A 483 13.55 -29.93 -14.58
CA THR A 483 12.60 -30.87 -13.96
C THR A 483 11.30 -30.15 -13.65
N LYS A 484 10.16 -30.83 -13.79
CA LYS A 484 8.84 -30.24 -13.54
C LYS A 484 8.12 -31.00 -12.44
N ARG A 485 7.20 -30.35 -11.73
CA ARG A 485 6.24 -31.05 -10.85
C ARG A 485 4.96 -30.26 -10.68
N TRP A 486 3.86 -30.96 -10.43
CA TRP A 486 2.61 -30.29 -10.05
C TRP A 486 2.63 -29.85 -8.59
N LEU A 487 2.04 -28.69 -8.32
CA LEU A 487 1.98 -28.07 -7.01
C LEU A 487 0.58 -28.08 -6.42
N ALA A 488 -0.42 -27.77 -7.25
CA ALA A 488 -1.83 -27.81 -6.88
C ALA A 488 -2.69 -27.95 -8.14
N TYR A 489 -3.91 -28.48 -8.00
CA TYR A 489 -4.89 -28.52 -9.09
C TYR A 489 -6.29 -28.21 -8.60
N ALA A 490 -7.18 -27.84 -9.52
CA ALA A 490 -8.62 -27.77 -9.26
C ALA A 490 -9.39 -28.42 -10.41
N LEU A 491 -10.33 -29.31 -10.08
CA LEU A 491 -11.12 -30.03 -11.09
C LEU A 491 -12.21 -29.11 -11.66
N LEU A 492 -12.27 -29.03 -12.98
CA LEU A 492 -13.34 -28.32 -13.67
C LEU A 492 -14.44 -29.28 -14.12
N GLY A 493 -14.13 -30.57 -14.32
CA GLY A 493 -15.11 -31.61 -14.63
C GLY A 493 -14.68 -32.51 -15.77
N ASP A 494 -15.61 -33.35 -16.25
CA ASP A 494 -15.40 -34.17 -17.45
C ASP A 494 -16.08 -33.51 -18.65
N PRO A 495 -15.31 -32.93 -19.58
CA PRO A 495 -15.89 -32.21 -20.70
C PRO A 495 -16.58 -33.12 -21.73
N THR A 496 -16.50 -34.45 -21.58
CA THR A 496 -17.27 -35.41 -22.40
C THR A 496 -18.71 -35.60 -21.90
N ASN A 497 -19.01 -35.28 -20.64
CA ASN A 497 -20.27 -35.62 -19.99
C ASN A 497 -21.08 -34.36 -19.63
N ARG A 498 -21.78 -33.81 -20.62
CA ARG A 498 -22.54 -32.55 -20.50
C ARG A 498 -23.80 -32.61 -19.61
N TRP A 499 -24.24 -33.81 -19.22
CA TRP A 499 -25.55 -34.02 -18.58
C TRP A 499 -25.45 -34.58 -17.15
N ALA A 500 -24.25 -34.91 -16.67
CA ALA A 500 -24.03 -35.36 -15.31
C ALA A 500 -23.62 -34.18 -14.42
N ALA A 501 -23.82 -34.32 -13.10
CA ALA A 501 -23.46 -33.35 -12.04
C ALA A 501 -21.95 -33.00 -11.93
N ARG A 502 -21.16 -33.27 -12.97
CA ARG A 502 -19.74 -32.91 -13.16
C ARG A 502 -19.59 -32.00 -14.37
N ASP A 503 -20.44 -30.97 -14.37
CA ASP A 503 -20.54 -29.89 -15.33
C ASP A 503 -19.17 -29.20 -15.53
N PRO A 504 -18.54 -29.32 -16.71
CA PRO A 504 -17.29 -28.66 -17.03
C PRO A 504 -17.51 -27.14 -17.10
N LYS A 505 -17.11 -26.44 -16.05
CA LYS A 505 -17.37 -25.01 -15.79
C LYS A 505 -16.86 -24.00 -16.84
N VAL A 506 -16.23 -24.48 -17.92
CA VAL A 506 -15.57 -23.70 -18.99
C VAL A 506 -15.85 -24.27 -20.39
N VAL A 507 -16.86 -25.13 -20.54
CA VAL A 507 -17.25 -25.72 -21.84
C VAL A 507 -18.47 -25.04 -22.47
N GLY A 508 -19.11 -24.12 -21.72
CA GLY A 508 -20.30 -23.41 -22.15
C GLY A 508 -21.57 -24.26 -22.25
N ASN A 509 -22.71 -23.59 -22.37
CA ASN A 509 -24.04 -24.22 -22.54
C ASN A 509 -24.41 -24.44 -24.02
N GLN A 510 -23.47 -24.95 -24.85
CA GLN A 510 -23.66 -25.07 -26.30
C GLN A 510 -23.97 -26.51 -26.72
N ASP A 511 -24.97 -26.69 -27.61
CA ASP A 511 -25.39 -28.01 -28.11
C ASP A 511 -24.33 -28.70 -28.98
N SER A 512 -23.40 -27.94 -29.55
CA SER A 512 -22.23 -28.42 -30.32
C SER A 512 -20.95 -27.75 -29.83
N VAL A 513 -20.03 -28.51 -29.22
CA VAL A 513 -18.77 -27.99 -28.66
C VAL A 513 -17.66 -27.99 -29.69
N ASP A 514 -16.91 -26.91 -29.75
CA ASP A 514 -15.79 -26.69 -30.68
C ASP A 514 -14.44 -27.22 -30.16
N GLY A 515 -14.47 -27.98 -29.05
CA GLY A 515 -13.33 -28.55 -28.35
C GLY A 515 -13.65 -28.88 -26.89
N TYR A 516 -12.67 -29.44 -26.20
CA TYR A 516 -12.77 -29.69 -24.76
C TYR A 516 -12.47 -28.43 -23.91
N LEU A 517 -11.92 -27.40 -24.55
CA LEU A 517 -11.81 -26.03 -24.07
C LEU A 517 -12.24 -25.13 -25.25
N ASN A 518 -13.51 -24.78 -25.33
CA ASN A 518 -14.18 -24.32 -26.57
C ASN A 518 -14.75 -22.90 -26.52
N ASP A 519 -14.66 -22.21 -25.38
CA ASP A 519 -15.42 -20.98 -25.12
C ASP A 519 -14.55 -19.80 -24.68
N ASP A 520 -13.33 -19.73 -25.22
CA ASP A 520 -12.32 -18.70 -24.93
C ASP A 520 -12.14 -18.52 -23.41
N ALA A 521 -12.06 -19.66 -22.72
CA ALA A 521 -11.92 -19.76 -21.29
C ALA A 521 -10.75 -18.90 -20.83
N SER A 522 -10.96 -18.09 -19.79
CA SER A 522 -9.91 -17.22 -19.28
C SER A 522 -9.24 -17.83 -18.07
N ILE A 523 -7.93 -17.68 -18.02
CA ILE A 523 -7.17 -17.81 -16.77
C ILE A 523 -6.76 -16.39 -16.36
N LEU A 524 -6.99 -16.06 -15.10
CA LEU A 524 -6.37 -14.91 -14.45
C LEU A 524 -5.51 -15.39 -13.28
N VAL A 525 -4.27 -14.92 -13.23
CA VAL A 525 -3.35 -15.18 -12.12
C VAL A 525 -2.98 -13.87 -11.48
N ARG A 526 -3.18 -13.81 -10.16
CA ARG A 526 -2.61 -12.76 -9.31
C ARG A 526 -1.34 -13.28 -8.67
N VAL A 527 -0.22 -12.63 -8.98
CA VAL A 527 1.09 -12.94 -8.40
C VAL A 527 1.53 -11.75 -7.56
N GLY A 528 1.71 -11.99 -6.27
CA GLY A 528 2.29 -11.04 -5.34
C GLY A 528 3.70 -11.45 -4.95
N ASP A 529 4.54 -10.45 -4.71
CA ASP A 529 5.86 -10.52 -4.13
C ASP A 529 5.79 -9.84 -2.77
N LYS A 530 5.92 -10.61 -1.69
CA LYS A 530 5.69 -10.10 -0.33
C LYS A 530 6.81 -10.54 0.60
N PHE A 531 6.97 -9.84 1.70
CA PHE A 531 7.75 -10.34 2.83
C PHE A 531 6.81 -11.07 3.80
N ALA A 532 7.14 -12.32 4.12
CA ALA A 532 6.53 -13.05 5.21
C ALA A 532 6.92 -12.44 6.56
N SER A 533 6.18 -12.80 7.61
CA SER A 533 6.40 -12.26 8.96
C SER A 533 7.81 -12.49 9.50
N ASN A 534 8.51 -13.54 9.07
CA ASN A 534 9.91 -13.79 9.43
C ASN A 534 10.94 -12.97 8.60
N GLY A 535 10.50 -12.01 7.78
CA GLY A 535 11.34 -11.22 6.88
C GLY A 535 11.76 -11.96 5.60
N GLN A 536 11.29 -13.19 5.40
CA GLN A 536 11.59 -13.96 4.20
C GLN A 536 10.71 -13.49 3.04
N ARG A 537 11.29 -13.25 1.86
CA ARG A 537 10.50 -12.99 0.66
C ARG A 537 9.71 -14.23 0.25
N ILE A 538 8.46 -14.05 -0.14
CA ILE A 538 7.54 -15.10 -0.59
C ILE A 538 6.76 -14.62 -1.80
N ASN A 539 6.32 -15.57 -2.63
CA ASN A 539 5.27 -15.29 -3.61
C ASN A 539 3.91 -15.63 -3.00
N THR A 540 2.90 -14.81 -3.31
CA THR A 540 1.49 -15.16 -3.10
C THR A 540 0.84 -15.37 -4.46
N ILE A 541 0.21 -16.51 -4.68
CA ILE A 541 -0.42 -16.89 -5.95
C ILE A 541 -1.90 -17.11 -5.70
N ARG A 542 -2.75 -16.43 -6.48
CA ARG A 542 -4.19 -16.68 -6.55
C ARG A 542 -4.58 -16.91 -8.00
N ILE A 543 -5.46 -17.87 -8.22
CA ILE A 543 -5.87 -18.32 -9.54
C ILE A 543 -7.38 -18.13 -9.66
N TYR A 544 -7.78 -17.55 -10.77
CA TYR A 544 -9.15 -17.32 -11.15
C TYR A 544 -9.37 -17.90 -12.54
N TYR A 545 -10.59 -18.33 -12.81
CA TYR A 545 -11.00 -18.76 -14.13
C TYR A 545 -12.36 -18.17 -14.49
N SER A 546 -12.62 -17.99 -15.78
CA SER A 546 -13.94 -17.61 -16.27
C SER A 546 -14.36 -18.44 -17.47
N ASP A 547 -15.68 -18.54 -17.62
CA ASP A 547 -16.37 -18.89 -18.87
C ASP A 547 -16.98 -17.60 -19.40
N ALA A 548 -16.73 -17.28 -20.66
CA ALA A 548 -16.98 -15.96 -21.23
C ALA A 548 -18.18 -15.92 -22.19
N SER A 549 -18.90 -17.04 -22.40
CA SER A 549 -19.86 -17.07 -23.50
C SER A 549 -21.32 -16.76 -23.11
N PRO A 550 -21.97 -15.86 -23.86
CA PRO A 550 -23.41 -15.84 -23.99
C PRO A 550 -23.90 -17.06 -24.79
N TYR A 551 -25.04 -17.63 -24.39
CA TYR A 551 -25.76 -18.59 -25.22
C TYR A 551 -26.22 -17.91 -26.53
N TYR A 552 -25.61 -18.27 -27.66
CA TYR A 552 -25.99 -17.77 -28.99
C TYR A 552 -26.77 -18.83 -29.80
N PRO A 553 -28.11 -18.73 -29.88
CA PRO A 553 -28.89 -19.63 -30.73
C PRO A 553 -28.57 -19.37 -32.21
N GLY A 554 -28.20 -20.43 -32.95
CA GLY A 554 -27.95 -20.37 -34.40
C GLY A 554 -26.49 -20.36 -34.84
N ARG A 555 -25.52 -20.55 -33.93
CA ARG A 555 -24.11 -20.77 -34.29
C ARG A 555 -23.95 -22.10 -35.03
N THR A 556 -23.27 -22.11 -36.18
CA THR A 556 -22.85 -23.36 -36.85
C THR A 556 -21.53 -23.84 -36.24
N TYR A 557 -21.44 -25.14 -35.95
CA TYR A 557 -20.23 -25.81 -35.47
C TYR A 557 -19.07 -25.65 -36.45
N ASP A 558 -17.87 -25.40 -35.92
CA ASP A 558 -16.64 -25.38 -36.70
C ASP A 558 -15.49 -25.96 -35.87
N GLY A 559 -14.70 -26.84 -36.50
CA GLY A 559 -13.58 -27.50 -35.87
C GLY A 559 -12.31 -26.68 -35.77
N ILE A 560 -12.23 -25.52 -36.41
CA ILE A 560 -10.99 -24.76 -36.47
C ILE A 560 -10.84 -23.92 -35.19
N ALA A 561 -9.90 -24.28 -34.32
CA ALA A 561 -9.65 -23.59 -33.05
C ALA A 561 -9.38 -22.09 -33.24
N THR A 562 -8.69 -21.76 -34.32
CA THR A 562 -8.26 -20.41 -34.71
C THR A 562 -9.30 -19.62 -35.51
N ASN A 563 -10.51 -20.15 -35.72
CA ASN A 563 -11.58 -19.44 -36.41
C ASN A 563 -12.33 -18.50 -35.44
N ILE A 564 -11.96 -17.22 -35.50
CA ILE A 564 -12.49 -16.11 -34.71
C ILE A 564 -13.76 -15.47 -35.30
N ASN A 565 -14.27 -15.92 -36.48
CA ASN A 565 -15.51 -15.42 -37.12
C ASN A 565 -16.78 -15.66 -36.28
N ARG A 566 -16.64 -16.25 -35.10
CA ARG A 566 -17.72 -16.85 -34.34
C ARG A 566 -18.31 -15.94 -33.29
N ARG A 567 -18.01 -14.62 -33.32
CA ARG A 567 -18.47 -13.65 -32.30
C ARG A 567 -18.29 -14.21 -30.88
N ARG A 568 -17.19 -14.95 -30.67
CA ARG A 568 -16.84 -15.52 -29.36
C ARG A 568 -16.62 -14.41 -28.32
N TYR A 569 -16.40 -13.20 -28.82
CA TYR A 569 -16.43 -11.94 -28.12
C TYR A 569 -17.05 -10.84 -29.00
N SER A 570 -17.63 -9.83 -28.37
CA SER A 570 -17.80 -8.51 -28.94
C SER A 570 -16.56 -7.68 -28.56
N PRO A 571 -15.55 -7.49 -29.44
CA PRO A 571 -14.39 -6.64 -29.19
C PRO A 571 -14.72 -5.33 -28.47
N GLU A 572 -13.78 -4.66 -27.80
CA GLU A 572 -13.98 -3.34 -27.16
C GLU A 572 -14.73 -2.35 -28.07
N TRP A 573 -14.50 -2.39 -29.38
CA TRP A 573 -15.18 -1.54 -30.36
C TRP A 573 -16.59 -2.02 -30.76
N VAL A 574 -16.95 -3.27 -30.50
CA VAL A 574 -18.33 -3.79 -30.58
C VAL A 574 -19.09 -3.48 -29.29
N ASP A 575 -18.43 -3.64 -28.13
CA ASP A 575 -18.94 -3.19 -26.82
C ASP A 575 -17.80 -3.03 -25.80
N ALA A 576 -17.41 -1.79 -25.53
CA ALA A 576 -16.34 -1.45 -24.58
C ALA A 576 -16.68 -1.87 -23.13
N SER A 577 -17.97 -2.13 -22.84
CA SER A 577 -18.40 -2.60 -21.53
C SER A 577 -18.14 -4.10 -21.29
N LEU A 578 -17.71 -4.83 -22.33
CA LEU A 578 -17.38 -6.25 -22.28
C LEU A 578 -15.85 -6.52 -22.30
N PHE A 579 -15.00 -5.49 -22.29
CA PHE A 579 -13.54 -5.67 -22.14
C PHE A 579 -13.21 -6.40 -20.82
N PRO A 580 -12.10 -7.18 -20.71
CA PRO A 580 -11.73 -7.85 -19.48
C PRO A 580 -11.79 -6.88 -18.29
N LYS A 581 -12.75 -7.15 -17.41
CA LYS A 581 -12.88 -6.43 -16.15
C LYS A 581 -11.99 -7.14 -15.15
N TRP A 582 -10.98 -6.42 -14.68
CA TRP A 582 -10.09 -6.87 -13.63
C TRP A 582 -10.89 -7.28 -12.39
N ALA A 583 -10.56 -8.43 -11.81
CA ALA A 583 -11.17 -8.85 -10.55
C ALA A 583 -10.86 -7.80 -9.47
N SER A 584 -11.86 -7.43 -8.66
CA SER A 584 -11.66 -6.43 -7.61
C SER A 584 -10.56 -6.86 -6.62
N ASN A 585 -9.87 -5.87 -6.05
CA ASN A 585 -8.90 -6.11 -4.98
C ASN A 585 -9.57 -6.45 -3.64
N ALA A 586 -10.87 -6.18 -3.51
CA ALA A 586 -11.65 -6.46 -2.31
C ALA A 586 -12.10 -7.92 -2.25
N THR A 587 -11.50 -8.72 -1.36
CA THR A 587 -12.13 -9.93 -0.82
C THR A 587 -13.18 -9.50 0.20
N ASP A 588 -14.28 -8.90 -0.27
CA ASP A 588 -15.29 -8.39 0.66
C ASP A 588 -15.94 -9.58 1.39
N PRO A 589 -15.95 -9.60 2.74
CA PRO A 589 -16.84 -10.49 3.46
C PRO A 589 -18.26 -10.03 3.14
N LEU A 590 -19.00 -10.81 2.34
CA LEU A 590 -20.44 -10.59 2.22
C LEU A 590 -21.00 -10.57 3.64
N SER A 591 -21.85 -9.59 3.91
CA SER A 591 -22.44 -9.29 5.20
C SER A 591 -23.43 -10.39 5.66
N THR A 592 -22.98 -11.64 5.83
CA THR A 592 -23.66 -12.76 6.48
C THR A 592 -22.73 -13.98 6.50
N GLY A 593 -21.84 -14.10 7.49
CA GLY A 593 -21.31 -15.39 8.00
C GLY A 593 -20.61 -16.40 7.06
N ASP A 594 -20.46 -16.13 5.77
CA ASP A 594 -19.81 -17.01 4.79
C ASP A 594 -18.36 -16.57 4.54
N PRO A 595 -17.39 -17.50 4.46
CA PRO A 595 -16.00 -17.15 4.23
C PRO A 595 -15.80 -16.61 2.81
N ALA A 596 -14.99 -15.54 2.76
CA ALA A 596 -14.74 -14.66 1.63
C ALA A 596 -14.52 -15.37 0.27
N ALA A 597 -15.33 -15.00 -0.71
CA ALA A 597 -15.08 -15.28 -2.12
C ALA A 597 -15.15 -13.95 -2.88
N THR A 598 -14.09 -13.60 -3.61
CA THR A 598 -14.14 -12.53 -4.61
C THR A 598 -15.02 -13.03 -5.76
N TYR A 599 -16.26 -12.54 -5.79
CA TYR A 599 -17.25 -12.83 -6.83
C TYR A 599 -17.50 -11.55 -7.62
N TRP A 600 -17.57 -11.66 -8.94
CA TRP A 600 -17.97 -10.55 -9.80
C TRP A 600 -19.42 -10.76 -10.27
N ASP A 601 -20.35 -10.02 -9.66
CA ASP A 601 -21.76 -9.91 -10.07
C ASP A 601 -21.95 -8.67 -10.92
N GLY A 602 -22.00 -8.83 -12.24
CA GLY A 602 -22.65 -7.82 -13.07
C GLY A 602 -24.14 -8.11 -13.06
N GLN A 603 -24.93 -7.32 -12.32
CA GLN A 603 -26.38 -7.47 -12.23
C GLN A 603 -27.04 -7.84 -13.57
N SER A 604 -27.75 -8.97 -13.56
CA SER A 604 -28.76 -9.50 -14.49
C SER A 604 -28.46 -9.69 -15.98
N ASN A 605 -27.34 -9.24 -16.56
CA ASN A 605 -27.16 -9.32 -18.03
C ASN A 605 -25.71 -9.47 -18.52
N ALA A 606 -24.70 -9.51 -17.64
CA ALA A 606 -23.30 -9.57 -18.02
C ALA A 606 -22.78 -11.01 -17.98
N TYR A 607 -22.23 -11.50 -19.09
CA TYR A 607 -21.91 -12.91 -19.36
C TYR A 607 -20.45 -13.31 -19.05
N ASP A 608 -19.67 -12.44 -18.43
CA ASP A 608 -18.31 -12.74 -17.99
C ASP A 608 -18.28 -12.85 -16.46
N TYR A 609 -17.86 -13.98 -15.90
CA TYR A 609 -17.69 -14.15 -14.45
C TYR A 609 -16.34 -14.78 -14.11
N PHE A 610 -15.52 -14.09 -13.30
CA PHE A 610 -14.34 -14.71 -12.70
C PHE A 610 -14.71 -15.44 -11.41
N THR A 611 -14.32 -16.71 -11.36
CA THR A 611 -14.46 -17.56 -10.18
C THR A 611 -13.08 -17.76 -9.55
N LEU A 612 -12.91 -17.32 -8.30
CA LEU A 612 -11.77 -17.66 -7.47
C LEU A 612 -11.85 -19.14 -7.07
N LEU A 613 -10.72 -19.85 -7.13
CA LEU A 613 -10.65 -21.24 -6.63
C LEU A 613 -10.71 -21.24 -5.10
N SER A 614 -11.86 -21.60 -4.52
CA SER A 614 -12.15 -21.53 -3.08
C SER A 614 -13.13 -22.64 -2.65
N PRO A 615 -13.06 -23.14 -1.40
CA PRO A 615 -14.01 -24.13 -0.86
C PRO A 615 -15.45 -23.61 -0.70
N THR A 616 -15.69 -22.29 -0.72
CA THR A 616 -17.01 -21.68 -0.50
C THR A 616 -17.42 -20.72 -1.63
N PRO A 617 -17.65 -21.21 -2.87
CA PRO A 617 -18.15 -20.38 -3.95
C PRO A 617 -19.63 -20.04 -3.78
N LYS A 618 -20.03 -18.81 -4.13
CA LYS A 618 -21.39 -18.25 -3.95
C LYS A 618 -22.51 -19.05 -4.66
N LEU A 619 -22.21 -19.83 -5.69
CA LEU A 619 -23.20 -20.66 -6.39
C LEU A 619 -23.04 -22.13 -6.01
N ALA A 620 -24.02 -22.65 -5.26
CA ALA A 620 -24.06 -23.97 -4.63
C ALA A 620 -24.04 -25.19 -5.58
N ALA A 621 -23.76 -25.02 -6.87
CA ALA A 621 -23.72 -26.11 -7.85
C ALA A 621 -22.27 -26.40 -8.28
N SER A 622 -21.56 -27.17 -7.45
CA SER A 622 -20.20 -27.72 -7.66
C SER A 622 -19.05 -26.76 -7.38
N PRO A 623 -18.51 -26.73 -6.13
CA PRO A 623 -17.37 -25.90 -5.79
C PRO A 623 -16.09 -26.38 -6.50
N VAL A 624 -15.35 -25.44 -7.09
CA VAL A 624 -14.03 -25.69 -7.68
C VAL A 624 -12.98 -25.33 -6.65
N VAL A 625 -12.35 -26.36 -6.06
CA VAL A 625 -11.45 -26.24 -4.90
C VAL A 625 -10.02 -26.59 -5.30
N LEU A 626 -9.06 -25.82 -4.77
CA LEU A 626 -7.64 -26.13 -4.90
C LEU A 626 -7.27 -27.35 -4.03
N VAL A 627 -6.66 -28.33 -4.67
CA VAL A 627 -6.07 -29.52 -4.05
C VAL A 627 -4.56 -29.40 -4.16
N LYS A 628 -3.89 -29.20 -3.03
CA LYS A 628 -2.42 -29.11 -2.94
C LYS A 628 -1.77 -30.48 -3.09
N ASN A 629 -0.62 -30.53 -3.76
CA ASN A 629 0.25 -31.69 -3.76
C ASN A 629 0.83 -31.92 -2.36
N PRO A 630 0.57 -33.07 -1.70
CA PRO A 630 1.17 -33.36 -0.41
C PRO A 630 2.70 -33.46 -0.46
N ALA A 631 3.28 -33.80 -1.62
CA ALA A 631 4.73 -33.87 -1.81
C ALA A 631 5.41 -32.50 -1.99
N ALA A 632 4.65 -31.44 -2.31
CA ALA A 632 5.18 -30.08 -2.42
C ALA A 632 5.18 -29.39 -1.04
N THR A 633 6.11 -29.79 -0.15
CA THR A 633 6.18 -29.30 1.24
C THR A 633 6.58 -27.83 1.35
N ASP A 634 7.23 -27.31 0.32
CA ASP A 634 7.67 -25.92 0.14
C ASP A 634 6.58 -24.97 -0.38
N VAL A 635 5.40 -25.53 -0.71
CA VAL A 635 4.20 -24.76 -1.06
C VAL A 635 3.18 -24.87 0.06
N ILE A 636 2.69 -23.74 0.53
CA ILE A 636 1.71 -23.65 1.62
C ILE A 636 0.40 -23.14 1.04
N LEU A 637 -0.67 -23.92 1.20
CA LEU A 637 -2.04 -23.46 0.98
C LEU A 637 -2.50 -22.76 2.25
N GLN A 638 -2.86 -21.49 2.13
CA GLN A 638 -3.24 -20.64 3.26
C GLN A 638 -4.61 -21.04 3.83
N SER A 639 -4.96 -20.47 4.98
CA SER A 639 -6.22 -20.78 5.68
C SER A 639 -7.47 -20.37 4.90
N ASP A 640 -7.34 -19.45 3.94
CA ASP A 640 -8.40 -19.07 3.00
C ASP A 640 -8.67 -20.15 1.95
N GLN A 641 -7.84 -21.19 1.87
CA GLN A 641 -7.88 -22.29 0.90
C GLN A 641 -7.91 -21.84 -0.58
N ALA A 642 -7.48 -20.60 -0.84
CA ALA A 642 -7.48 -19.98 -2.16
C ALA A 642 -6.12 -19.36 -2.52
N THR A 643 -5.33 -18.98 -1.51
CA THR A 643 -3.99 -18.41 -1.70
C THR A 643 -2.93 -19.48 -1.48
N LEU A 644 -2.04 -19.64 -2.45
CA LEU A 644 -0.83 -20.45 -2.34
C LEU A 644 0.37 -19.54 -2.10
N THR A 645 1.25 -19.91 -1.16
CA THR A 645 2.52 -19.21 -0.95
C THR A 645 3.71 -20.11 -1.25
N THR A 646 4.71 -19.54 -1.93
CA THR A 646 5.97 -20.22 -2.27
C THR A 646 7.16 -19.37 -1.85
N GLN A 647 8.31 -20.01 -1.63
CA GLN A 647 9.57 -19.33 -1.27
C GLN A 647 10.58 -19.29 -2.42
N ASP A 648 10.36 -20.10 -3.45
CA ASP A 648 11.22 -20.15 -4.63
C ASP A 648 10.89 -19.05 -5.64
N PHE A 649 11.88 -18.72 -6.47
CA PHE A 649 11.75 -17.72 -7.54
C PHE A 649 11.30 -16.33 -7.07
N THR A 650 11.54 -16.02 -5.80
CA THR A 650 11.36 -14.68 -5.24
C THR A 650 12.30 -13.70 -5.94
N LEU A 651 11.85 -12.47 -6.16
CA LEU A 651 12.56 -11.51 -7.03
C LEU A 651 13.74 -10.81 -6.33
N SER A 652 14.67 -11.54 -5.68
CA SER A 652 15.80 -10.91 -4.97
C SER A 652 16.66 -10.05 -5.89
N SER A 653 16.62 -10.37 -7.19
CA SER A 653 17.05 -9.52 -8.30
C SER A 653 16.08 -9.67 -9.48
N PHE A 654 15.97 -8.64 -10.31
CA PHE A 654 15.26 -8.70 -11.59
C PHE A 654 16.21 -8.19 -12.67
N PRO A 655 16.98 -9.05 -13.35
CA PRO A 655 17.80 -8.66 -14.49
C PRO A 655 16.95 -8.02 -15.60
N SER A 656 17.47 -7.04 -16.34
CA SER A 656 16.73 -6.43 -17.45
C SER A 656 16.39 -7.43 -18.56
N SER A 657 17.13 -8.55 -18.65
CA SER A 657 16.85 -9.65 -19.56
C SER A 657 15.83 -10.66 -19.03
N ARG A 658 15.35 -10.54 -17.79
CA ARG A 658 14.45 -11.51 -17.16
C ARG A 658 13.06 -11.43 -17.80
N PRO A 659 12.57 -12.48 -18.48
CA PRO A 659 11.28 -12.42 -19.17
C PRO A 659 10.07 -12.26 -18.23
N GLU A 660 10.12 -12.86 -17.03
CA GLU A 660 9.11 -12.84 -15.97
C GLU A 660 7.77 -13.51 -16.32
N LEU A 661 7.22 -13.24 -17.50
CA LEU A 661 5.94 -13.73 -18.00
C LEU A 661 6.10 -14.42 -19.35
N GLY A 662 5.21 -15.36 -19.65
CA GLY A 662 5.12 -16.00 -20.97
C GLY A 662 3.85 -16.81 -21.14
N LEU A 663 3.61 -17.27 -22.36
CA LEU A 663 2.56 -18.23 -22.69
C LEU A 663 3.18 -19.60 -22.88
N HIS A 664 2.49 -20.65 -22.47
CA HIS A 664 2.97 -22.02 -22.69
C HIS A 664 1.90 -22.92 -23.27
N ALA A 665 2.38 -23.93 -23.98
CA ALA A 665 1.56 -25.03 -24.45
C ALA A 665 2.29 -26.35 -24.26
N MET A 666 1.51 -27.41 -24.10
CA MET A 666 1.98 -28.77 -24.04
C MET A 666 0.98 -29.74 -24.65
N GLY A 667 1.49 -30.84 -25.20
CA GLY A 667 0.68 -31.95 -25.67
C GLY A 667 1.06 -32.45 -27.06
N ASN A 668 0.17 -33.25 -27.65
CA ASN A 668 0.38 -33.83 -28.97
C ASN A 668 -0.13 -32.91 -30.09
N LEU A 669 0.61 -31.83 -30.34
CA LEU A 669 0.31 -30.85 -31.40
C LEU A 669 1.02 -31.21 -32.71
N ASN A 670 1.01 -32.48 -33.13
CA ASN A 670 1.82 -32.97 -34.26
C ASN A 670 1.24 -32.66 -35.66
N ASP A 671 0.01 -32.16 -35.74
CA ASP A 671 -0.70 -31.84 -36.98
C ASP A 671 -0.93 -30.32 -37.09
N SER A 672 -1.05 -29.79 -38.31
CA SER A 672 -1.34 -28.36 -38.54
C SER A 672 -2.66 -27.91 -37.93
N ASP A 673 -3.60 -28.85 -37.76
CA ASP A 673 -4.93 -28.57 -37.23
C ASP A 673 -4.99 -28.75 -35.71
N ARG A 674 -4.05 -29.50 -35.12
CA ARG A 674 -3.97 -29.71 -33.66
C ARG A 674 -3.25 -28.54 -32.99
N VAL A 675 -4.03 -27.52 -32.66
CA VAL A 675 -3.53 -26.26 -32.13
C VAL A 675 -4.18 -25.93 -30.79
N VAL A 676 -3.42 -25.24 -29.94
CA VAL A 676 -3.98 -24.42 -28.85
C VAL A 676 -3.77 -22.96 -29.21
N ALA A 677 -4.81 -22.16 -29.08
CA ALA A 677 -4.83 -20.77 -29.48
C ALA A 677 -5.03 -19.86 -28.26
N PHE A 678 -4.46 -18.67 -28.36
CA PHE A 678 -4.54 -17.57 -27.41
C PHE A 678 -5.04 -16.35 -28.16
N ASP A 679 -6.19 -15.83 -27.74
CA ASP A 679 -6.92 -14.81 -28.49
C ASP A 679 -6.69 -13.41 -27.93
N ASP A 680 -6.49 -13.31 -26.61
CA ASP A 680 -6.30 -12.03 -25.93
C ASP A 680 -5.45 -12.21 -24.66
N MET A 681 -4.69 -11.19 -24.31
CA MET A 681 -3.85 -11.14 -23.13
C MET A 681 -3.83 -9.72 -22.56
N SER A 682 -3.96 -9.63 -21.24
CA SER A 682 -3.89 -8.37 -20.53
C SER A 682 -3.06 -8.54 -19.27
N ILE A 683 -2.29 -7.49 -18.93
CA ILE A 683 -1.45 -7.48 -17.73
C ILE A 683 -1.74 -6.20 -16.97
N GLN A 684 -1.99 -6.32 -15.68
CA GLN A 684 -2.15 -5.19 -14.80
C GLN A 684 -1.09 -5.28 -13.72
N VAL A 685 -0.34 -4.20 -13.56
CA VAL A 685 0.61 -4.08 -12.45
C VAL A 685 -0.14 -3.46 -11.28
N ILE A 686 -0.13 -4.15 -10.15
CA ILE A 686 -0.86 -3.77 -8.94
C ILE A 686 0.03 -2.85 -8.10
N GLY A 687 -0.38 -1.60 -7.96
CA GLY A 687 0.03 -0.70 -6.88
C GLY A 687 -0.91 -0.84 -5.68
N GLU A 688 -0.58 -0.30 -4.51
CA GLU A 688 -1.54 -0.26 -3.41
C GLU A 688 -2.66 0.77 -3.66
N SER A 689 -3.88 0.32 -3.35
CA SER A 689 -5.24 0.89 -3.41
C SER A 689 -5.98 1.06 -4.77
N GLU A 690 -7.15 0.40 -4.83
CA GLU A 690 -8.44 1.13 -4.85
C GLU A 690 -9.00 1.13 -3.44
#